data_AF-A0A3N2DQ20-F1
#
_entry.id   AF-A0A3N2DQ20-F1
#
_cell.length_a   1.000
_cell.length_b   1.000
_cell.length_c   1.000
_cell.angle_alpha   90.00
_cell.angle_beta   90.00
_cell.angle_gamma   90.00
#
_symmetry.space_group_name_H-M   'P 1'
#
loop_
_entity.id
_entity.type
_entity.pdbx_description
1 polymer ?
#
loop_
_entity_poly.entity_id
_entity_poly.type
_entity_poly.pdbx_seq_one_letter_code
_entity_poly.pdbx_strand_id
1 'polypeptide(L)'
;MMGINKGVLKAAIAFITATLCAATFAGGGGPPKPTVSAERVHITFTADTNPAKLMPIRILEGIEIWPAEDESNVTHYNVYWGDSERNKLGIALAPKLAHIPVRGDGEVISYDFKSALKMEAGAIWVLVCTENNGKEFCGKEKNMEKVTDDLIGTFLTLNSIKKLIKDNNEQSCSGLEVMATCGDLECNGIETEQSCPSDCSSYGLSSFNYQTLCDEVKNVYHPESVADVQDIIKNAAANGQHVKVNGGAGYKGTTGSASDIVCTDGVVISMDKFDHHAAGLEMALETYEEQEVVNIPAGTNLHEVGEWLYERGRGIGFTHLGWRHPSIAGAIGTSAHGSSPRHNGIVSHRVVAMDIVNPEGELETFSAGTTGVTDPDLWKAMTTHLGFFGVITGVRVAVEDAKNLQVKVTFHNQRELFSENKAGSIFDDIKDCDYGTYNWFPTLNKYMKTCGKLTTKEAEDGAENRLLFPYIDLSQLSAQQTMQIYQLGACQPESGAHQMMSKMRMNGWHLTPPLVKTIGGKTRYTSDAIGPVHRMISAKLIDTVPREVFQMDWEVSVPAENLQAAMEYLKDATNGDNISGREIPVSLIGMFIRFSKSEDKTLMAYTGTGGPFKDGTITAHIETPIFVPVNLTPEEFDNYMGPYEEIMENLVVKYGARGHWGKNMHSMDPWLFELQQEVGSYDYDSRFQRFSEQVGRFDPKGMFANRAAKTLGIEYPEYNYPADW
;
A
#
# COMPACT_ATOMS: atom_id res chain seq x y z
N MET A 1 -1.66 21.02 79.92
CA MET A 1 -0.85 21.15 81.16
C MET A 1 0.32 20.19 81.06
N MET A 2 1.55 20.72 81.21
CA MET A 2 2.80 20.13 81.74
C MET A 2 3.04 18.62 81.54
N GLY A 3 4.18 18.10 81.08
CA GLY A 3 5.52 18.66 80.88
C GLY A 3 6.57 17.56 81.08
N ILE A 4 7.61 17.56 80.23
CA ILE A 4 9.02 17.21 80.48
C ILE A 4 9.41 15.72 80.70
N ASN A 5 9.89 15.11 79.60
CA ASN A 5 11.27 14.61 79.33
C ASN A 5 12.08 13.84 80.40
N LYS A 6 12.57 12.64 80.03
CA LYS A 6 13.98 12.17 80.13
C LYS A 6 14.15 10.83 79.39
N GLY A 7 15.00 10.81 78.36
CA GLY A 7 15.28 9.61 77.56
C GLY A 7 16.27 8.63 78.21
N VAL A 8 16.35 7.41 77.66
CA VAL A 8 17.55 6.55 77.58
C VAL A 8 17.34 5.51 76.48
N LEU A 9 18.35 5.41 75.62
CA LEU A 9 18.63 4.41 74.59
C LEU A 9 18.47 2.96 75.12
N LYS A 10 17.69 2.10 74.46
CA LYS A 10 17.73 0.64 74.68
C LYS A 10 17.84 -0.10 73.35
N ALA A 11 19.04 -0.61 73.10
CA ALA A 11 19.31 -1.71 72.20
C ALA A 11 18.60 -2.98 72.71
N ALA A 12 17.88 -3.67 71.83
CA ALA A 12 17.31 -4.99 72.10
C ALA A 12 18.12 -6.04 71.35
N ILE A 13 18.82 -6.85 72.13
CA ILE A 13 19.54 -8.06 71.76
C ILE A 13 18.50 -9.12 71.38
N ALA A 14 18.57 -9.63 70.14
CA ALA A 14 17.84 -10.84 69.73
C ALA A 14 18.82 -12.03 69.77
N PHE A 15 18.42 -13.04 70.54
CA PHE A 15 19.15 -14.28 70.79
C PHE A 15 19.33 -15.12 69.52
N ILE A 16 20.55 -15.61 69.34
CA ILE A 16 20.92 -16.66 68.40
C ILE A 16 20.40 -17.99 68.94
N THR A 17 19.45 -18.62 68.25
CA THR A 17 19.18 -20.05 68.35
C THR A 17 19.55 -20.69 67.03
N ALA A 18 20.71 -21.36 67.02
CA ALA A 18 21.17 -22.18 65.92
C ALA A 18 20.38 -23.50 65.90
N THR A 19 19.46 -23.61 64.94
CA THR A 19 18.86 -24.90 64.58
C THR A 19 19.63 -25.43 63.37
N LEU A 20 20.62 -26.28 63.65
CA LEU A 20 21.24 -27.15 62.65
C LEU A 20 20.17 -28.14 62.18
N CYS A 21 19.50 -27.82 61.07
CA CYS A 21 18.72 -28.81 60.33
C CYS A 21 19.61 -29.33 59.21
N ALA A 22 20.13 -30.55 59.41
CA ALA A 22 20.78 -31.32 58.37
C ALA A 22 19.75 -31.64 57.28
N ALA A 23 19.72 -30.81 56.23
CA ALA A 23 19.17 -31.20 54.94
C ALA A 23 20.29 -31.89 54.17
N THR A 24 20.09 -33.18 53.95
CA THR A 24 20.81 -34.03 53.01
C THR A 24 21.14 -33.30 51.71
N PHE A 25 22.43 -33.00 51.50
CA PHE A 25 22.98 -32.75 50.16
C PHE A 25 22.97 -34.08 49.40
N ALA A 26 21.86 -34.33 48.70
CA ALA A 26 21.73 -35.36 47.70
C ALA A 26 21.06 -34.73 46.47
N GLY A 27 21.81 -34.62 45.36
CA GLY A 27 21.29 -34.20 44.07
C GLY A 27 21.71 -32.80 43.63
N GLY A 28 22.94 -32.66 43.15
CA GLY A 28 23.32 -31.56 42.26
C GLY A 28 22.56 -31.67 40.93
N GLY A 29 21.35 -31.14 40.87
CA GLY A 29 20.66 -30.89 39.61
C GLY A 29 21.11 -29.54 39.08
N GLY A 30 21.98 -29.50 38.05
CA GLY A 30 22.27 -28.24 37.36
C GLY A 30 21.00 -27.55 36.84
N PRO A 31 21.06 -26.28 36.42
CA PRO A 31 19.90 -25.45 36.06
C PRO A 31 18.92 -26.21 35.17
N PRO A 32 17.59 -26.09 35.36
CA PRO A 32 16.61 -26.85 34.59
C PRO A 32 16.76 -26.53 33.10
N LYS A 33 16.72 -27.58 32.26
CA LYS A 33 16.72 -27.40 30.80
C LYS A 33 15.43 -26.66 30.42
N PRO A 34 15.48 -25.62 29.57
CA PRO A 34 14.26 -25.04 29.03
C PRO A 34 13.40 -26.10 28.34
N THR A 35 12.10 -25.91 28.34
CA THR A 35 11.13 -26.80 27.65
C THR A 35 10.24 -26.04 26.68
N VAL A 36 10.42 -24.72 26.61
CA VAL A 36 9.67 -23.80 25.75
C VAL A 36 10.60 -23.20 24.72
N SER A 37 10.05 -22.75 23.61
CA SER A 37 10.78 -22.05 22.55
C SER A 37 10.15 -20.69 22.28
N ALA A 38 10.81 -19.87 21.47
CA ALA A 38 10.21 -18.66 20.92
C ALA A 38 8.83 -18.97 20.28
N GLU A 39 7.87 -18.07 20.46
CA GLU A 39 6.53 -18.20 19.88
C GLU A 39 6.51 -17.99 18.37
N ARG A 40 7.47 -17.24 17.85
CA ARG A 40 7.61 -16.90 16.44
C ARG A 40 9.01 -16.35 16.17
N VAL A 41 9.53 -16.61 14.99
CA VAL A 41 10.82 -16.09 14.52
C VAL A 41 10.66 -15.62 13.07
N HIS A 42 11.18 -14.42 12.79
CA HIS A 42 11.27 -13.87 11.44
C HIS A 42 12.67 -13.33 11.15
N ILE A 43 13.16 -13.45 9.93
CA ILE A 43 14.50 -13.06 9.50
C ILE A 43 14.43 -12.00 8.41
N THR A 44 15.49 -11.19 8.35
CA THR A 44 15.76 -10.33 7.21
C THR A 44 17.06 -10.74 6.54
N PHE A 45 17.13 -10.57 5.22
CA PHE A 45 18.25 -11.05 4.42
C PHE A 45 18.48 -10.22 3.16
N THR A 46 19.73 -10.22 2.69
CA THR A 46 20.08 -9.82 1.33
C THR A 46 20.01 -11.05 0.41
N ALA A 47 19.35 -10.89 -0.73
CA ALA A 47 19.26 -11.92 -1.77
C ALA A 47 20.61 -12.23 -2.44
N ASP A 48 20.72 -13.38 -3.11
CA ASP A 48 21.90 -13.70 -3.94
C ASP A 48 22.06 -12.67 -5.07
N THR A 49 23.27 -12.54 -5.61
CA THR A 49 23.56 -11.75 -6.80
C THR A 49 22.83 -12.23 -8.05
N ASN A 50 22.49 -13.52 -8.12
CA ASN A 50 21.76 -14.11 -9.23
C ASN A 50 20.46 -14.76 -8.72
N PRO A 51 19.29 -14.15 -8.96
CA PRO A 51 18.01 -14.68 -8.50
C PRO A 51 17.60 -15.97 -9.25
N ALA A 52 18.18 -16.27 -10.42
CA ALA A 52 17.92 -17.49 -11.18
C ALA A 52 18.71 -18.72 -10.68
N LYS A 53 19.51 -18.57 -9.61
CA LYS A 53 20.35 -19.65 -9.09
C LYS A 53 19.51 -20.69 -8.33
N LEU A 54 19.73 -21.98 -8.61
CA LEU A 54 19.00 -23.11 -7.98
C LEU A 54 19.21 -23.24 -6.45
N MET A 55 20.23 -22.59 -5.88
CA MET A 55 20.42 -22.50 -4.43
C MET A 55 21.05 -21.13 -4.13
N PRO A 56 20.22 -20.08 -3.95
CA PRO A 56 20.71 -18.73 -3.68
C PRO A 56 21.42 -18.72 -2.32
N ILE A 57 22.60 -18.10 -2.27
CA ILE A 57 23.30 -17.85 -1.00
C ILE A 57 22.83 -16.50 -0.47
N ARG A 58 22.06 -16.55 0.61
CA ARG A 58 21.60 -15.36 1.33
C ARG A 58 22.68 -14.81 2.25
N ILE A 59 22.57 -13.53 2.54
CA ILE A 59 23.29 -12.90 3.65
C ILE A 59 22.24 -12.58 4.70
N LEU A 60 22.33 -13.20 5.87
CA LEU A 60 21.42 -12.93 6.98
C LEU A 60 21.75 -11.55 7.58
N GLU A 61 20.74 -10.68 7.70
CA GLU A 61 20.89 -9.29 8.13
C GLU A 61 20.32 -9.05 9.52
N GLY A 62 19.15 -9.62 9.82
CA GLY A 62 18.50 -9.49 11.12
C GLY A 62 17.60 -10.66 11.45
N ILE A 63 17.18 -10.70 12.72
CA ILE A 63 16.20 -11.65 13.24
C ILE A 63 15.29 -10.96 14.26
N GLU A 64 14.00 -11.25 14.18
CA GLU A 64 12.96 -10.88 15.12
C GLU A 64 12.48 -12.14 15.84
N ILE A 65 12.48 -12.09 17.17
CA ILE A 65 12.11 -13.21 18.03
C ILE A 65 10.94 -12.74 18.90
N TRP A 66 9.79 -13.38 18.75
CA TRP A 66 8.71 -13.28 19.71
C TRP A 66 9.08 -14.17 20.89
N PRO A 67 9.19 -13.61 22.10
CA PRO A 67 9.59 -14.35 23.29
C PRO A 67 8.76 -15.61 23.52
N ALA A 68 9.31 -16.55 24.28
CA ALA A 68 8.56 -17.69 24.78
C ALA A 68 7.49 -17.23 25.79
N GLU A 69 6.34 -17.90 25.81
CA GLU A 69 5.23 -17.62 26.75
C GLU A 69 5.69 -17.62 28.23
N ASP A 70 6.71 -18.42 28.58
CA ASP A 70 7.31 -18.48 29.91
C ASP A 70 8.84 -18.47 29.85
N GLU A 71 9.45 -17.31 30.15
CA GLU A 71 10.90 -17.15 30.19
C GLU A 71 11.52 -17.43 31.58
N SER A 72 10.76 -17.93 32.56
CA SER A 72 11.24 -18.16 33.94
C SER A 72 12.50 -19.04 34.03
N ASN A 73 12.67 -19.93 33.05
CA ASN A 73 13.83 -20.80 32.91
C ASN A 73 14.57 -20.56 31.59
N VAL A 74 14.53 -19.35 31.04
CA VAL A 74 15.24 -18.95 29.84
C VAL A 74 16.16 -17.78 30.16
N THR A 75 17.44 -17.95 29.88
CA THR A 75 18.46 -16.91 30.03
C THR A 75 18.80 -16.26 28.69
N HIS A 76 18.79 -17.03 27.60
CA HIS A 76 19.17 -16.55 26.27
C HIS A 76 18.40 -17.26 25.15
N TYR A 77 18.34 -16.61 24.00
CA TYR A 77 18.01 -17.16 22.70
C TYR A 77 19.29 -17.33 21.87
N ASN A 78 19.54 -18.56 21.41
CA ASN A 78 20.69 -18.92 20.59
C ASN A 78 20.26 -19.16 19.15
N VAL A 79 20.91 -18.46 18.21
CA VAL A 79 20.59 -18.55 16.79
C VAL A 79 21.57 -19.47 16.08
N TYR A 80 21.08 -20.37 15.23
CA TYR A 80 21.85 -21.36 14.49
C TYR A 80 21.37 -21.51 13.04
N TRP A 81 22.25 -21.99 12.17
CA TRP A 81 21.83 -22.59 10.91
C TRP A 81 21.19 -23.97 11.16
N GLY A 82 20.24 -24.32 10.30
CA GLY A 82 19.47 -25.55 10.35
C GLY A 82 19.57 -26.42 9.12
N ASP A 83 19.62 -27.73 9.30
CA ASP A 83 19.56 -28.69 8.20
C ASP A 83 18.11 -29.00 7.77
N SER A 84 17.96 -29.84 6.73
CA SER A 84 16.65 -30.26 6.20
C SER A 84 15.78 -31.02 7.22
N GLU A 85 16.37 -31.59 8.27
CA GLU A 85 15.67 -32.32 9.34
C GLU A 85 15.29 -31.42 10.53
N ARG A 86 15.52 -30.10 10.38
CA ARG A 86 15.31 -29.08 11.42
C ARG A 86 16.19 -29.31 12.64
N ASN A 87 17.39 -29.85 12.46
CA ASN A 87 18.41 -29.94 13.50
C ASN A 87 19.46 -28.83 13.29
N LYS A 88 20.29 -28.58 14.32
CA LYS A 88 21.44 -27.67 14.18
C LYS A 88 22.39 -28.19 13.11
N LEU A 89 22.65 -27.36 12.10
CA LEU A 89 23.63 -27.66 11.06
C LEU A 89 25.03 -27.74 11.69
N GLY A 90 25.74 -28.85 11.49
CA GLY A 90 27.05 -29.09 12.11
C GLY A 90 27.01 -29.72 13.51
N ILE A 91 25.85 -30.18 13.98
CA ILE A 91 25.64 -30.97 15.22
C ILE A 91 26.25 -30.31 16.49
N ALA A 92 26.96 -31.07 17.36
CA ALA A 92 27.48 -30.58 18.64
C ALA A 92 28.51 -29.43 18.52
N LEU A 93 29.06 -29.20 17.31
CA LEU A 93 30.01 -28.12 17.01
C LEU A 93 29.37 -27.00 16.17
N ALA A 94 28.04 -26.96 16.06
CA ALA A 94 27.34 -25.95 15.29
C ALA A 94 27.71 -24.53 15.77
N PRO A 95 28.20 -23.65 14.87
CA PRO A 95 28.56 -22.29 15.24
C PRO A 95 27.31 -21.51 15.64
N LYS A 96 27.36 -20.88 16.81
CA LYS A 96 26.29 -19.99 17.27
C LYS A 96 26.38 -18.67 16.49
N LEU A 97 25.32 -18.32 15.76
CA LEU A 97 25.23 -17.10 14.96
C LEU A 97 24.98 -15.86 15.83
N ALA A 98 24.19 -16.03 16.89
CA ALA A 98 23.95 -15.01 17.91
C ALA A 98 23.62 -15.64 19.27
N HIS A 99 23.97 -14.93 20.34
CA HIS A 99 23.68 -15.26 21.72
C HIS A 99 22.95 -14.07 22.36
N ILE A 100 21.63 -14.13 22.43
CA ILE A 100 20.79 -12.97 22.72
C ILE A 100 20.19 -13.13 24.12
N PRO A 101 20.47 -12.26 25.08
CA PRO A 101 19.88 -12.36 26.41
C PRO A 101 18.38 -12.10 26.36
N VAL A 102 17.64 -12.80 27.22
CA VAL A 102 16.21 -12.53 27.46
C VAL A 102 16.05 -11.12 28.04
N ARG A 103 14.97 -10.42 27.63
CA ARG A 103 14.58 -9.13 28.21
C ARG A 103 13.59 -9.28 29.36
N GLY A 104 12.67 -10.24 29.30
CA GLY A 104 11.65 -10.49 30.32
C GLY A 104 10.49 -9.49 30.31
N ASP A 105 10.35 -8.69 29.25
CA ASP A 105 9.28 -7.70 29.04
C ASP A 105 8.16 -8.20 28.11
N GLY A 106 8.34 -9.37 27.48
CA GLY A 106 7.42 -9.93 26.49
C GLY A 106 7.42 -9.20 25.14
N GLU A 107 8.30 -8.20 24.95
CA GLU A 107 8.39 -7.47 23.69
C GLU A 107 9.18 -8.25 22.63
N VAL A 108 8.87 -7.97 21.36
CA VAL A 108 9.60 -8.57 20.23
C VAL A 108 11.08 -8.16 20.29
N ILE A 109 11.96 -9.16 20.28
CA ILE A 109 13.39 -8.96 20.29
C ILE A 109 13.86 -8.83 18.84
N SER A 110 14.21 -7.62 18.41
CA SER A 110 14.88 -7.38 17.12
C SER A 110 16.40 -7.36 17.32
N TYR A 111 17.13 -8.14 16.52
CA TYR A 111 18.58 -8.26 16.55
C TYR A 111 19.17 -8.13 15.14
N ASP A 112 20.04 -7.14 14.93
CA ASP A 112 20.76 -6.92 13.67
C ASP A 112 22.14 -7.62 13.74
N PHE A 113 22.49 -8.44 12.73
CA PHE A 113 23.78 -9.12 12.67
C PHE A 113 24.90 -8.16 12.22
N LYS A 114 25.93 -8.00 13.06
CA LYS A 114 27.03 -7.04 12.81
C LYS A 114 27.96 -7.40 11.64
N SER A 115 27.99 -8.67 11.23
CA SER A 115 28.81 -9.17 10.14
C SER A 115 27.91 -9.85 9.11
N ALA A 116 28.20 -9.68 7.82
CA ALA A 116 27.50 -10.37 6.75
C ALA A 116 27.57 -11.90 6.92
N LEU A 117 26.54 -12.48 7.56
CA LEU A 117 26.46 -13.90 7.82
C LEU A 117 25.97 -14.60 6.56
N LYS A 118 26.94 -15.01 5.73
CA LYS A 118 26.65 -15.80 4.53
C LYS A 118 26.06 -17.14 4.93
N MET A 119 24.97 -17.51 4.27
CA MET A 119 24.32 -18.80 4.41
C MET A 119 25.33 -19.94 4.22
N GLU A 120 25.41 -20.85 5.20
CA GLU A 120 26.28 -22.02 5.14
C GLU A 120 25.75 -23.09 4.18
N ALA A 121 26.65 -23.87 3.59
CA ALA A 121 26.26 -24.96 2.71
C ALA A 121 25.44 -26.01 3.49
N GLY A 122 24.24 -26.34 3.00
CA GLY A 122 23.31 -27.24 3.67
C GLY A 122 22.34 -26.55 4.64
N ALA A 123 22.46 -25.24 4.85
CA ALA A 123 21.48 -24.47 5.62
C ALA A 123 20.15 -24.35 4.88
N ILE A 124 19.08 -24.80 5.51
CA ILE A 124 17.68 -24.72 5.06
C ILE A 124 16.86 -23.78 5.95
N TRP A 125 17.22 -23.71 7.23
CA TRP A 125 16.51 -22.93 8.25
C TRP A 125 17.46 -22.02 9.04
N VAL A 126 16.92 -20.98 9.64
CA VAL A 126 17.48 -20.31 10.82
C VAL A 126 16.69 -20.81 12.03
N LEU A 127 17.37 -21.35 13.05
CA LEU A 127 16.76 -21.87 14.27
C LEU A 127 17.10 -21.00 15.48
N VAL A 128 16.14 -20.88 16.38
CA VAL A 128 16.31 -20.22 17.67
C VAL A 128 16.10 -21.23 18.80
N CYS A 129 17.14 -21.52 19.56
CA CYS A 129 17.06 -22.36 20.76
C CYS A 129 16.99 -21.50 22.01
N THR A 130 16.17 -21.87 22.99
CA THR A 130 16.20 -21.30 24.33
C THR A 130 17.31 -21.93 25.14
N GLU A 131 18.00 -21.14 25.97
CA GLU A 131 19.10 -21.59 26.82
C GLU A 131 18.85 -21.21 28.28
N ASN A 132 19.10 -22.13 29.21
CA ASN A 132 19.29 -21.83 30.63
C ASN A 132 20.68 -22.24 31.06
N ASN A 133 21.59 -21.26 31.22
CA ASN A 133 22.92 -21.47 31.79
C ASN A 133 23.66 -22.69 31.19
N GLY A 134 23.76 -22.74 29.85
CA GLY A 134 24.42 -23.80 29.10
C GLY A 134 23.57 -25.02 28.73
N LYS A 135 22.32 -25.13 29.20
CA LYS A 135 21.38 -26.17 28.74
C LYS A 135 20.40 -25.60 27.73
N GLU A 136 20.33 -26.20 26.55
CA GLU A 136 19.51 -25.68 25.44
C GLU A 136 18.32 -26.56 25.07
N PHE A 137 17.24 -25.92 24.64
CA PHE A 137 16.11 -26.54 23.98
C PHE A 137 15.83 -25.85 22.65
N CYS A 138 15.86 -26.62 21.57
CA CYS A 138 15.76 -26.08 20.22
C CYS A 138 14.39 -26.27 19.58
N GLY A 139 13.36 -26.73 20.33
CA GLY A 139 12.03 -26.99 19.79
C GLY A 139 12.03 -27.78 18.47
N LYS A 140 10.88 -27.86 17.79
CA LYS A 140 10.79 -28.09 16.32
C LYS A 140 9.62 -27.31 15.69
N GLU A 141 9.00 -26.43 16.46
CA GLU A 141 7.77 -25.73 16.12
C GLU A 141 7.91 -24.27 16.56
N LYS A 142 7.42 -23.34 15.72
CA LYS A 142 7.37 -21.88 15.97
C LYS A 142 8.72 -21.13 16.06
N ASN A 143 9.83 -21.82 16.28
CA ASN A 143 11.12 -21.22 16.62
C ASN A 143 12.15 -21.23 15.47
N MET A 144 11.70 -21.31 14.23
CA MET A 144 12.55 -21.36 13.06
C MET A 144 11.86 -20.79 11.83
N GLU A 145 12.66 -20.25 10.92
CA GLU A 145 12.20 -19.79 9.62
C GLU A 145 13.05 -20.39 8.50
N LYS A 146 12.39 -20.69 7.38
CA LYS A 146 13.04 -21.26 6.21
C LYS A 146 13.76 -20.15 5.45
N VAL A 147 15.07 -20.28 5.25
CA VAL A 147 15.87 -19.29 4.48
C VAL A 147 15.95 -19.63 2.98
N THR A 148 15.52 -20.83 2.61
CA THR A 148 15.59 -21.35 1.24
C THR A 148 14.24 -21.32 0.53
N ASP A 149 14.28 -20.99 -0.76
CA ASP A 149 13.11 -20.90 -1.64
C ASP A 149 12.60 -22.27 -2.12
N ASP A 150 11.33 -22.35 -2.51
CA ASP A 150 10.76 -23.52 -3.20
C ASP A 150 11.03 -23.46 -4.72
N LEU A 151 12.28 -23.58 -5.12
CA LEU A 151 12.64 -23.46 -6.54
C LEU A 151 12.14 -24.61 -7.40
N ILE A 152 12.07 -25.83 -6.85
CA ILE A 152 11.50 -26.98 -7.56
C ILE A 152 10.02 -26.73 -7.80
N GLY A 153 9.26 -26.33 -6.77
CA GLY A 153 7.84 -26.02 -6.93
C GLY A 153 7.60 -24.82 -7.84
N THR A 154 8.48 -23.81 -7.83
CA THR A 154 8.42 -22.66 -8.74
C THR A 154 8.65 -23.09 -10.20
N PHE A 155 9.67 -23.93 -10.44
CA PHE A 155 9.95 -24.48 -11.78
C PHE A 155 8.80 -25.37 -12.29
N LEU A 156 8.21 -26.21 -11.43
CA LEU A 156 7.05 -27.01 -11.78
C LEU A 156 5.84 -26.13 -12.10
N THR A 157 5.57 -25.10 -11.30
CA THR A 157 4.49 -24.14 -11.54
C THR A 157 4.68 -23.41 -12.88
N LEU A 158 5.90 -22.95 -13.19
CA LEU A 158 6.21 -22.34 -14.49
C LEU A 158 5.92 -23.29 -15.66
N ASN A 159 6.33 -24.56 -15.58
CA ASN A 159 6.05 -25.52 -16.64
C ASN A 159 4.56 -25.77 -16.81
N SER A 160 3.80 -25.82 -15.71
CA SER A 160 2.35 -25.91 -15.75
C SER A 160 1.71 -24.69 -16.41
N ILE A 161 2.18 -23.48 -16.10
CA ILE A 161 1.74 -22.24 -16.76
C ILE A 161 1.95 -22.33 -18.28
N LYS A 162 3.18 -22.66 -18.72
CA LYS A 162 3.51 -22.78 -20.15
C LYS A 162 2.66 -23.83 -20.85
N LYS A 163 2.42 -24.96 -20.18
CA LYS A 163 1.56 -26.02 -20.70
C LYS A 163 0.11 -25.53 -20.83
N LEU A 164 -0.42 -24.87 -19.80
CA LEU A 164 -1.79 -24.37 -19.80
C LEU A 164 -2.04 -23.36 -20.92
N ILE A 165 -1.10 -22.42 -21.13
CA ILE A 165 -1.16 -21.48 -22.27
C ILE A 165 -1.17 -22.24 -23.60
N LYS A 166 -0.29 -23.23 -23.77
CA LYS A 166 -0.17 -24.00 -25.01
C LYS A 166 -1.40 -24.85 -25.32
N ASP A 167 -2.07 -25.35 -24.29
CA ASP A 167 -3.23 -26.23 -24.42
C ASP A 167 -4.53 -25.46 -24.70
N ASN A 168 -4.51 -24.13 -24.63
CA ASN A 168 -5.67 -23.26 -24.89
C ASN A 168 -5.42 -22.36 -26.11
N ASN A 169 -6.52 -21.87 -26.68
CA ASN A 169 -6.58 -20.92 -27.79
C ASN A 169 -7.84 -20.05 -27.66
N GLU A 170 -8.09 -19.19 -28.66
CA GLU A 170 -9.26 -18.29 -28.69
C GLU A 170 -10.61 -19.02 -28.59
N GLN A 171 -10.70 -20.28 -29.03
CA GLN A 171 -11.95 -21.07 -28.99
C GLN A 171 -12.24 -21.64 -27.59
N SER A 172 -11.20 -21.92 -26.81
CA SER A 172 -11.34 -22.41 -25.43
C SER A 172 -11.40 -21.29 -24.40
N CYS A 173 -10.84 -20.12 -24.72
CA CYS A 173 -10.74 -18.96 -23.84
C CYS A 173 -10.85 -17.70 -24.69
N SER A 174 -11.97 -17.00 -24.58
CA SER A 174 -12.21 -15.73 -25.27
C SER A 174 -11.12 -14.71 -24.94
N GLY A 175 -10.61 -13.99 -25.95
CA GLY A 175 -9.59 -12.94 -25.80
C GLY A 175 -8.17 -13.43 -25.56
N LEU A 176 -7.89 -14.74 -25.56
CA LEU A 176 -6.56 -15.27 -25.30
C LEU A 176 -5.50 -14.85 -26.33
N GLU A 177 -5.86 -14.85 -27.60
CA GLU A 177 -4.97 -14.44 -28.68
C GLU A 177 -4.92 -12.91 -28.80
N VAL A 178 -6.06 -12.23 -28.60
CA VAL A 178 -6.13 -10.75 -28.55
C VAL A 178 -5.22 -10.20 -27.46
N MET A 179 -5.28 -10.78 -26.25
CA MET A 179 -4.47 -10.34 -25.11
C MET A 179 -2.98 -10.61 -25.28
N ALA A 180 -2.57 -11.45 -26.22
CA ALA A 180 -1.16 -11.63 -26.55
C ALA A 180 -0.51 -10.34 -27.05
N THR A 181 -1.28 -9.39 -27.61
CA THR A 181 -0.77 -8.14 -28.17
C THR A 181 -1.38 -6.88 -27.53
N CYS A 182 -2.68 -6.91 -27.18
CA CYS A 182 -3.42 -5.74 -26.68
C CYS A 182 -2.81 -4.97 -25.49
N GLY A 183 -2.70 -3.65 -25.55
CA GLY A 183 -2.01 -2.79 -24.58
C GLY A 183 -0.59 -2.43 -24.99
N ASP A 184 -0.15 -2.79 -26.20
CA ASP A 184 1.13 -2.34 -26.78
C ASP A 184 1.00 -1.02 -27.58
N LEU A 185 -0.22 -0.50 -27.68
CA LEU A 185 -0.58 0.75 -28.35
C LEU A 185 -0.36 0.71 -29.87
N GLU A 186 -0.39 -0.47 -30.46
CA GLU A 186 -0.45 -0.70 -31.89
C GLU A 186 -1.69 -1.56 -32.19
N CYS A 187 -2.64 -1.08 -32.99
CA CYS A 187 -3.81 -1.90 -33.36
C CYS A 187 -3.39 -3.07 -34.26
N ASN A 188 -3.16 -4.22 -33.64
CA ASN A 188 -2.69 -5.42 -34.31
C ASN A 188 -3.85 -6.05 -35.10
N GLY A 189 -3.59 -6.74 -36.22
CA GLY A 189 -4.67 -7.25 -37.09
C GLY A 189 -5.66 -8.25 -36.47
N ILE A 190 -5.41 -8.71 -35.23
CA ILE A 190 -6.32 -9.53 -34.40
C ILE A 190 -7.21 -8.69 -33.46
N GLU A 191 -6.81 -7.45 -33.21
CA GLU A 191 -7.48 -6.49 -32.35
C GLU A 191 -8.50 -5.66 -33.13
N THR A 192 -9.54 -5.21 -32.43
CA THR A 192 -10.53 -4.25 -32.93
C THR A 192 -10.81 -3.21 -31.85
N GLU A 193 -11.52 -2.13 -32.20
CA GLU A 193 -12.00 -1.15 -31.23
C GLU A 193 -12.85 -1.75 -30.09
N GLN A 194 -13.41 -2.95 -30.29
CA GLN A 194 -14.19 -3.66 -29.28
C GLN A 194 -13.34 -4.65 -28.47
N SER A 195 -12.43 -5.37 -29.12
CA SER A 195 -11.62 -6.41 -28.45
C SER A 195 -10.37 -5.83 -27.76
N CYS A 196 -9.86 -4.70 -28.23
CA CYS A 196 -8.77 -3.95 -27.62
C CYS A 196 -8.93 -2.44 -27.83
N PRO A 197 -9.85 -1.78 -27.11
CA PRO A 197 -10.11 -0.36 -27.28
C PRO A 197 -8.88 0.53 -27.01
N SER A 198 -7.98 0.13 -26.11
CA SER A 198 -6.77 0.90 -25.76
C SER A 198 -5.85 1.13 -26.97
N ASP A 199 -5.79 0.18 -27.89
CA ASP A 199 -4.85 0.16 -29.00
C ASP A 199 -5.52 0.56 -30.32
N CYS A 200 -6.79 0.20 -30.48
CA CYS A 200 -7.52 0.39 -31.73
C CYS A 200 -8.47 1.60 -31.75
N SER A 201 -8.89 2.13 -30.61
CA SER A 201 -9.82 3.26 -30.57
C SER A 201 -9.11 4.61 -30.52
N SER A 202 -9.81 5.66 -30.97
CA SER A 202 -9.38 7.05 -30.82
C SER A 202 -9.99 7.65 -29.56
N TYR A 203 -9.17 8.15 -28.65
CA TYR A 203 -9.59 8.85 -27.43
C TYR A 203 -8.68 10.05 -27.17
N GLY A 204 -9.21 11.07 -26.49
CA GLY A 204 -8.42 12.26 -26.13
C GLY A 204 -7.65 12.10 -24.82
N LEU A 205 -8.16 11.26 -23.91
CA LEU A 205 -7.55 10.96 -22.62
C LEU A 205 -7.90 9.52 -22.21
N SER A 206 -7.02 8.84 -21.50
CA SER A 206 -7.33 7.57 -20.83
C SER A 206 -7.02 7.65 -19.34
N SER A 207 -7.83 6.99 -18.51
CA SER A 207 -7.58 6.80 -17.07
C SER A 207 -6.39 5.86 -16.81
N PHE A 208 -6.03 5.65 -15.53
CA PHE A 208 -5.07 4.63 -15.10
C PHE A 208 -5.34 3.28 -15.78
N ASN A 209 -4.29 2.64 -16.33
CA ASN A 209 -4.36 1.34 -17.04
C ASN A 209 -5.50 1.21 -18.06
N TYR A 210 -5.90 2.29 -18.73
CA TYR A 210 -6.96 2.30 -19.75
C TYR A 210 -8.31 1.76 -19.28
N GLN A 211 -8.59 1.80 -17.97
CA GLN A 211 -9.89 1.40 -17.43
C GLN A 211 -11.06 2.20 -18.01
N THR A 212 -10.76 3.41 -18.47
CA THR A 212 -11.68 4.36 -19.07
C THR A 212 -10.97 5.11 -20.19
N LEU A 213 -11.63 5.16 -21.34
CA LEU A 213 -11.21 5.93 -22.51
C LEU A 213 -12.19 7.07 -22.71
N CYS A 214 -11.72 8.30 -22.65
CA CYS A 214 -12.53 9.51 -22.85
C CYS A 214 -12.50 9.88 -24.34
N ASP A 215 -13.48 9.39 -25.09
CA ASP A 215 -13.64 9.57 -26.54
C ASP A 215 -14.37 10.87 -26.93
N GLU A 216 -15.15 11.45 -26.02
CA GLU A 216 -15.87 12.71 -26.23
C GLU A 216 -15.00 13.99 -26.09
N VAL A 217 -13.71 13.84 -25.75
CA VAL A 217 -12.79 14.97 -25.52
C VAL A 217 -12.57 15.74 -26.84
N LYS A 218 -12.87 17.04 -26.84
CA LYS A 218 -12.70 17.91 -28.01
C LYS A 218 -11.27 18.34 -28.23
N ASN A 219 -10.57 18.75 -27.16
CA ASN A 219 -9.19 19.23 -27.20
C ASN A 219 -8.46 18.91 -25.89
N VAL A 220 -7.14 18.71 -25.99
CA VAL A 220 -6.22 18.61 -24.85
C VAL A 220 -5.21 19.75 -24.94
N TYR A 221 -5.11 20.55 -23.88
CA TYR A 221 -4.17 21.66 -23.74
C TYR A 221 -3.07 21.31 -22.74
N HIS A 222 -1.85 21.80 -23.01
CA HIS A 222 -0.65 21.54 -22.20
C HIS A 222 -0.02 22.87 -21.76
N PRO A 223 -0.62 23.58 -20.77
CA PRO A 223 -0.14 24.89 -20.35
C PRO A 223 1.25 24.84 -19.73
N GLU A 224 2.01 25.92 -19.90
CA GLU A 224 3.35 26.09 -19.33
C GLU A 224 3.38 27.26 -18.32
N SER A 225 2.26 27.96 -18.15
CA SER A 225 2.12 29.10 -17.24
C SER A 225 0.67 29.29 -16.74
N VAL A 226 0.51 30.04 -15.65
CA VAL A 226 -0.83 30.38 -15.12
C VAL A 226 -1.65 31.18 -16.15
N ALA A 227 -1.00 32.03 -16.94
CA ALA A 227 -1.67 32.81 -17.98
C ALA A 227 -2.31 31.90 -19.05
N ASP A 228 -1.62 30.82 -19.45
CA ASP A 228 -2.19 29.84 -20.38
C ASP A 228 -3.43 29.19 -19.80
N VAL A 229 -3.40 28.80 -18.51
CA VAL A 229 -4.56 28.23 -17.82
C VAL A 229 -5.73 29.20 -17.83
N GLN A 230 -5.50 30.48 -17.48
CA GLN A 230 -6.54 31.50 -17.49
C GLN A 230 -7.13 31.71 -18.89
N ASP A 231 -6.31 31.72 -19.93
CA ASP A 231 -6.75 31.87 -21.31
C ASP A 231 -7.57 30.65 -21.77
N ILE A 232 -7.17 29.43 -21.42
CA ILE A 232 -7.93 28.21 -21.72
C ILE A 232 -9.30 28.27 -21.03
N ILE A 233 -9.35 28.62 -19.75
CA ILE A 233 -10.62 28.72 -19.00
C ILE A 233 -11.54 29.77 -19.58
N LYS A 234 -11.03 30.98 -19.89
CA LYS A 234 -11.84 32.05 -20.51
C LYS A 234 -12.37 31.63 -21.88
N ASN A 235 -11.57 30.92 -22.68
CA ASN A 235 -12.02 30.39 -23.96
C ASN A 235 -13.07 29.30 -23.80
N ALA A 236 -12.88 28.36 -22.86
CA ALA A 236 -13.87 27.33 -22.56
C ALA A 236 -15.20 27.95 -22.10
N ALA A 237 -15.16 28.94 -21.21
CA ALA A 237 -16.31 29.71 -20.75
C ALA A 237 -17.06 30.38 -21.91
N ALA A 238 -16.33 31.05 -22.82
CA ALA A 238 -16.91 31.75 -23.96
C ALA A 238 -17.59 30.79 -24.96
N ASN A 239 -17.18 29.52 -24.98
CA ASN A 239 -17.72 28.49 -25.87
C ASN A 239 -18.68 27.51 -25.17
N GLY A 240 -18.96 27.71 -23.87
CA GLY A 240 -19.81 26.80 -23.09
C GLY A 240 -19.26 25.37 -23.03
N GLN A 241 -17.94 25.22 -22.93
CA GLN A 241 -17.28 23.91 -22.88
C GLN A 241 -17.00 23.50 -21.43
N HIS A 242 -17.24 22.22 -21.13
CA HIS A 242 -16.80 21.61 -19.88
C HIS A 242 -15.27 21.47 -19.85
N VAL A 243 -14.69 21.49 -18.66
CA VAL A 243 -13.24 21.42 -18.44
C VAL A 243 -12.92 20.35 -17.41
N LYS A 244 -11.94 19.49 -17.69
CA LYS A 244 -11.31 18.64 -16.67
C LYS A 244 -9.79 18.80 -16.68
N VAL A 245 -9.19 18.60 -15.52
CA VAL A 245 -7.75 18.74 -15.31
C VAL A 245 -7.13 17.37 -15.10
N ASN A 246 -6.00 17.15 -15.75
CA ASN A 246 -5.21 15.93 -15.64
C ASN A 246 -3.82 16.23 -15.10
N GLY A 247 -3.27 15.33 -14.28
CA GLY A 247 -1.93 15.48 -13.68
C GLY A 247 -0.74 15.38 -14.63
N GLY A 248 -0.95 15.14 -15.94
CA GLY A 248 0.13 15.11 -16.93
C GLY A 248 0.37 13.76 -17.60
N ALA A 249 -0.67 12.93 -17.72
CA ALA A 249 -0.62 11.72 -18.51
C ALA A 249 -0.72 12.10 -20.00
N GLY A 250 0.37 11.94 -20.77
CA GLY A 250 0.35 12.19 -22.22
C GLY A 250 -0.55 11.20 -22.98
N TYR A 251 -0.65 11.30 -24.32
CA TYR A 251 -1.47 10.39 -25.16
C TYR A 251 -1.19 8.89 -24.95
N LYS A 252 0.03 8.54 -24.48
CA LYS A 252 0.46 7.18 -24.11
C LYS A 252 0.75 6.99 -22.62
N GLY A 253 0.35 7.95 -21.79
CA GLY A 253 0.49 7.90 -20.34
C GLY A 253 -0.88 7.71 -19.71
N THR A 254 -0.94 6.99 -18.60
CA THR A 254 -2.19 6.81 -17.85
C THR A 254 -2.23 7.76 -16.65
N THR A 255 -3.43 8.19 -16.26
CA THR A 255 -3.58 9.16 -15.14
C THR A 255 -3.38 8.53 -13.77
N GLY A 256 -3.39 9.35 -12.72
CA GLY A 256 -3.40 8.88 -11.34
C GLY A 256 -4.73 8.25 -10.86
N SER A 257 -5.80 8.39 -11.65
CA SER A 257 -7.16 7.91 -11.34
C SER A 257 -7.60 6.89 -12.38
N ALA A 258 -8.26 5.82 -11.92
CA ALA A 258 -8.86 4.77 -12.74
C ALA A 258 -10.37 5.00 -13.03
N SER A 259 -10.92 6.15 -12.65
CA SER A 259 -12.35 6.48 -12.82
C SER A 259 -12.60 7.52 -13.92
N ASP A 260 -13.86 7.62 -14.35
CA ASP A 260 -14.38 8.58 -15.34
C ASP A 260 -14.39 10.03 -14.84
N ILE A 261 -14.00 10.26 -13.59
CA ILE A 261 -13.82 11.59 -13.01
C ILE A 261 -12.85 12.47 -13.82
N VAL A 262 -12.00 11.85 -14.63
CA VAL A 262 -11.05 12.55 -15.52
C VAL A 262 -11.63 12.91 -16.90
N CYS A 263 -12.78 12.33 -17.27
CA CYS A 263 -13.40 12.52 -18.57
C CYS A 263 -14.28 13.77 -18.67
N THR A 264 -14.40 14.28 -19.89
CA THR A 264 -15.25 15.42 -20.27
C THR A 264 -15.63 15.32 -21.75
N ASP A 265 -16.77 15.90 -22.12
CA ASP A 265 -17.24 16.17 -23.50
C ASP A 265 -16.71 17.52 -24.05
N GLY A 266 -15.81 18.15 -23.31
CA GLY A 266 -15.23 19.46 -23.56
C GLY A 266 -13.72 19.40 -23.72
N VAL A 267 -12.99 20.12 -22.86
CA VAL A 267 -11.54 20.30 -22.97
C VAL A 267 -10.81 19.72 -21.76
N VAL A 268 -9.65 19.11 -22.00
CA VAL A 268 -8.75 18.64 -20.96
C VAL A 268 -7.58 19.61 -20.82
N ILE A 269 -7.23 19.98 -19.59
CA ILE A 269 -5.99 20.67 -19.24
C ILE A 269 -5.03 19.63 -18.66
N SER A 270 -4.00 19.26 -19.43
CA SER A 270 -2.93 18.35 -19.01
C SER A 270 -1.78 19.13 -18.37
N MET A 271 -1.48 18.82 -17.12
CA MET A 271 -0.45 19.52 -16.34
C MET A 271 0.97 18.92 -16.53
N ASP A 272 1.20 18.12 -17.57
CA ASP A 272 2.49 17.46 -17.90
C ASP A 272 3.64 18.43 -18.18
N LYS A 273 3.32 19.68 -18.51
CA LYS A 273 4.29 20.76 -18.69
C LYS A 273 4.19 21.88 -17.64
N PHE A 274 3.29 21.72 -16.69
CA PHE A 274 3.08 22.65 -15.58
C PHE A 274 3.73 22.06 -14.32
N ASP A 275 5.06 21.94 -14.34
CA ASP A 275 5.84 21.40 -13.24
C ASP A 275 6.98 22.34 -12.84
N HIS A 276 7.76 21.92 -11.85
CA HIS A 276 8.84 22.73 -11.31
C HIS A 276 10.03 22.98 -12.26
N HIS A 277 10.07 22.35 -13.42
CA HIS A 277 11.10 22.58 -14.44
C HIS A 277 10.73 23.71 -15.41
N ALA A 278 9.44 24.08 -15.48
CA ALA A 278 8.98 25.19 -16.30
C ALA A 278 9.37 26.55 -15.69
N ALA A 279 9.65 27.51 -16.56
CA ALA A 279 10.14 28.83 -16.15
C ALA A 279 9.09 29.59 -15.33
N GLY A 280 9.47 30.05 -14.13
CA GLY A 280 8.56 30.76 -13.23
C GLY A 280 7.64 29.86 -12.39
N LEU A 281 7.84 28.54 -12.46
CA LEU A 281 7.16 27.54 -11.64
C LEU A 281 8.14 26.86 -10.68
N GLU A 282 9.20 27.53 -10.23
CA GLU A 282 10.16 26.89 -9.33
C GLU A 282 9.57 26.57 -7.95
N MET A 283 9.89 25.40 -7.40
CA MET A 283 9.57 25.09 -5.99
C MET A 283 10.34 26.00 -5.03
N ALA A 284 9.70 26.42 -3.95
CA ALA A 284 10.31 27.30 -2.94
C ALA A 284 9.90 26.90 -1.52
N LEU A 285 10.88 26.90 -0.59
CA LEU A 285 10.61 26.86 0.84
C LEU A 285 10.31 28.28 1.32
N GLU A 286 9.21 28.44 2.04
CA GLU A 286 8.77 29.74 2.56
C GLU A 286 8.06 29.59 3.91
N THR A 287 7.80 30.74 4.55
CA THR A 287 6.93 30.81 5.71
C THR A 287 5.58 31.38 5.27
N TYR A 288 4.51 30.60 5.45
CA TYR A 288 3.15 30.98 5.13
C TYR A 288 2.25 30.70 6.34
N GLU A 289 1.46 31.68 6.79
CA GLU A 289 0.62 31.55 8.00
C GLU A 289 1.37 30.97 9.21
N GLU A 290 2.57 31.51 9.47
CA GLU A 290 3.48 31.09 10.57
C GLU A 290 3.97 29.62 10.49
N GLN A 291 3.75 28.94 9.36
CA GLN A 291 4.19 27.57 9.12
C GLN A 291 5.29 27.53 8.04
N GLU A 292 6.27 26.64 8.20
CA GLU A 292 7.22 26.32 7.14
C GLU A 292 6.51 25.44 6.10
N VAL A 293 6.50 25.90 4.86
CA VAL A 293 5.83 25.23 3.74
C VAL A 293 6.77 25.13 2.55
N VAL A 294 6.47 24.20 1.66
CA VAL A 294 6.96 24.23 0.28
C VAL A 294 5.83 24.68 -0.64
N ASN A 295 6.09 25.67 -1.48
CA ASN A 295 5.22 26.03 -2.60
C ASN A 295 5.57 25.15 -3.81
N ILE A 296 4.57 24.44 -4.35
CA ILE A 296 4.73 23.42 -5.38
C ILE A 296 3.76 23.70 -6.54
N PRO A 297 4.22 23.78 -7.79
CA PRO A 297 3.34 23.80 -8.96
C PRO A 297 2.52 22.52 -9.06
N ALA A 298 1.24 22.65 -9.40
CA ALA A 298 0.25 21.60 -9.29
C ALA A 298 0.54 20.30 -10.08
N GLY A 299 1.25 20.40 -11.22
CA GLY A 299 1.64 19.24 -12.04
C GLY A 299 2.87 18.48 -11.53
N THR A 300 3.64 19.05 -10.59
CA THR A 300 4.84 18.41 -10.06
C THR A 300 4.50 17.10 -9.36
N ASN A 301 5.21 16.02 -9.70
CA ASN A 301 4.96 14.71 -9.09
C ASN A 301 5.63 14.57 -7.72
N LEU A 302 5.07 13.69 -6.88
CA LEU A 302 5.51 13.54 -5.50
C LEU A 302 6.96 13.02 -5.36
N HIS A 303 7.46 12.24 -6.32
CA HIS A 303 8.85 11.78 -6.32
C HIS A 303 9.81 12.97 -6.34
N GLU A 304 9.59 13.90 -7.27
CA GLU A 304 10.42 15.10 -7.41
C GLU A 304 10.31 16.01 -6.19
N VAL A 305 9.10 16.17 -5.63
CA VAL A 305 8.89 16.90 -4.37
C VAL A 305 9.72 16.27 -3.23
N GLY A 306 9.67 14.94 -3.10
CA GLY A 306 10.42 14.21 -2.08
C GLY A 306 11.94 14.37 -2.23
N GLU A 307 12.47 14.22 -3.43
CA GLU A 307 13.90 14.41 -3.72
C GLU A 307 14.35 15.84 -3.43
N TRP A 308 13.61 16.83 -3.96
CA TRP A 308 13.94 18.24 -3.81
C TRP A 308 13.94 18.70 -2.34
N LEU A 309 12.97 18.23 -1.56
CA LEU A 309 12.89 18.52 -0.12
C LEU A 309 14.03 17.84 0.65
N TYR A 310 14.33 16.58 0.34
CA TYR A 310 15.34 15.82 1.06
C TYR A 310 16.74 16.44 0.92
N GLU A 311 17.09 16.93 -0.27
CA GLU A 311 18.34 17.69 -0.51
C GLU A 311 18.47 18.95 0.35
N ARG A 312 17.34 19.45 0.87
CA ARG A 312 17.24 20.65 1.72
C ARG A 312 17.00 20.31 3.19
N GLY A 313 17.11 19.04 3.58
CA GLY A 313 16.88 18.60 4.95
C GLY A 313 15.41 18.66 5.38
N ARG A 314 14.48 18.61 4.43
CA ARG A 314 13.03 18.66 4.63
C ARG A 314 12.32 17.45 4.04
N GLY A 315 11.04 17.29 4.36
CA GLY A 315 10.15 16.31 3.76
C GLY A 315 8.69 16.53 4.12
N ILE A 316 7.79 15.74 3.52
CA ILE A 316 6.35 15.70 3.84
C ILE A 316 5.98 14.49 4.72
N GLY A 317 6.98 13.79 5.26
CA GLY A 317 6.78 12.65 6.16
C GLY A 317 6.01 11.49 5.52
N PHE A 318 5.05 10.93 6.27
CA PHE A 318 4.30 9.72 5.90
C PHE A 318 3.12 9.96 4.94
N THR A 319 2.92 11.20 4.48
CA THR A 319 1.89 11.49 3.46
C THR A 319 2.36 11.19 2.05
N HIS A 320 3.59 10.72 1.86
CA HIS A 320 4.02 10.24 0.56
C HIS A 320 3.23 8.98 0.16
N LEU A 321 2.84 8.91 -1.11
CA LEU A 321 2.04 7.81 -1.65
C LEU A 321 2.87 6.55 -1.91
N GLY A 322 2.21 5.38 -1.91
CA GLY A 322 2.82 4.11 -2.28
C GLY A 322 3.34 4.08 -3.72
N TRP A 323 2.62 4.70 -4.65
CA TRP A 323 3.12 5.04 -5.98
C TRP A 323 3.55 6.51 -6.00
N ARG A 324 4.81 6.77 -6.34
CA ARG A 324 5.42 8.11 -6.15
C ARG A 324 5.20 9.12 -7.29
N HIS A 325 4.61 8.74 -8.41
CA HIS A 325 4.49 9.64 -9.59
C HIS A 325 3.15 10.37 -9.80
N PRO A 326 2.10 10.24 -8.97
CA PRO A 326 0.97 11.17 -9.05
C PRO A 326 1.42 12.62 -8.86
N SER A 327 0.78 13.55 -9.58
CA SER A 327 0.94 14.98 -9.35
C SER A 327 0.39 15.37 -7.98
N ILE A 328 0.97 16.41 -7.37
CA ILE A 328 0.55 16.87 -6.04
C ILE A 328 -0.94 17.26 -6.01
N ALA A 329 -1.44 17.96 -7.04
CA ALA A 329 -2.84 18.36 -7.11
C ALA A 329 -3.78 17.16 -7.35
N GLY A 330 -3.41 16.21 -8.21
CA GLY A 330 -4.20 15.00 -8.43
C GLY A 330 -4.31 14.13 -7.18
N ALA A 331 -3.22 14.02 -6.42
CA ALA A 331 -3.19 13.34 -5.13
C ALA A 331 -4.13 13.97 -4.10
N ILE A 332 -4.18 15.31 -4.04
CA ILE A 332 -5.11 16.04 -3.16
C ILE A 332 -6.56 15.82 -3.61
N GLY A 333 -6.82 15.88 -4.91
CA GLY A 333 -8.18 15.80 -5.47
C GLY A 333 -8.94 14.54 -5.11
N THR A 334 -8.25 13.41 -4.98
CA THR A 334 -8.84 12.10 -4.66
C THR A 334 -8.59 11.63 -3.23
N SER A 335 -8.03 12.50 -2.36
CA SER A 335 -7.62 12.16 -1.00
C SER A 335 -6.60 10.99 -0.95
N ALA A 336 -5.65 10.97 -1.89
CA ALA A 336 -4.62 9.96 -1.94
C ALA A 336 -3.78 9.92 -0.64
N HIS A 337 -3.29 8.72 -0.33
CA HIS A 337 -2.69 8.42 0.97
C HIS A 337 -1.44 7.53 0.89
N GLY A 338 -0.57 7.69 1.88
CA GLY A 338 0.47 6.75 2.25
C GLY A 338 -0.05 5.65 3.18
N SER A 339 0.84 5.05 3.97
CA SER A 339 0.45 4.04 4.96
C SER A 339 1.18 4.23 6.28
N SER A 340 0.47 4.66 7.31
CA SER A 340 1.02 4.76 8.65
C SER A 340 0.01 4.37 9.73
N PRO A 341 0.37 3.38 10.58
CA PRO A 341 -0.38 3.09 11.80
C PRO A 341 -0.30 4.20 12.86
N ARG A 342 0.71 5.09 12.80
CA ARG A 342 1.06 6.02 13.90
C ARG A 342 0.96 7.50 13.50
N HIS A 343 1.22 7.81 12.23
CA HIS A 343 1.34 9.16 11.69
C HIS A 343 0.19 9.46 10.72
N ASN A 344 0.03 10.74 10.37
CA ASN A 344 -0.95 11.14 9.37
C ASN A 344 -0.41 10.79 7.98
N GLY A 345 -1.19 10.04 7.19
CA GLY A 345 -0.79 9.51 5.90
C GLY A 345 -1.48 10.15 4.69
N ILE A 346 -2.38 11.10 4.88
CA ILE A 346 -3.22 11.65 3.80
C ILE A 346 -2.59 12.96 3.30
N VAL A 347 -2.38 13.09 1.99
CA VAL A 347 -1.69 14.25 1.39
C VAL A 347 -2.43 15.55 1.66
N SER A 348 -3.75 15.55 1.46
CA SER A 348 -4.60 16.74 1.63
C SER A 348 -4.55 17.33 3.03
N HIS A 349 -4.26 16.52 4.05
CA HIS A 349 -4.22 16.96 5.44
C HIS A 349 -3.01 17.84 5.79
N ARG A 350 -2.03 17.94 4.88
CA ARG A 350 -0.85 18.82 4.97
C ARG A 350 -0.95 20.09 4.14
N VAL A 351 -2.01 20.24 3.34
CA VAL A 351 -2.21 21.43 2.53
C VAL A 351 -2.51 22.62 3.44
N VAL A 352 -1.76 23.70 3.27
CA VAL A 352 -1.92 24.96 4.00
C VAL A 352 -2.64 25.98 3.13
N ALA A 353 -2.30 26.03 1.83
CA ALA A 353 -2.98 26.89 0.87
C ALA A 353 -2.93 26.30 -0.56
N MET A 354 -3.84 26.77 -1.41
CA MET A 354 -3.93 26.43 -2.83
C MET A 354 -4.21 27.69 -3.64
N ASP A 355 -3.56 27.80 -4.80
CA ASP A 355 -3.80 28.84 -5.79
C ASP A 355 -4.63 28.23 -6.94
N ILE A 356 -5.83 28.76 -7.16
CA ILE A 356 -6.86 28.18 -8.02
C ILE A 356 -7.29 29.19 -9.07
N VAL A 357 -7.33 28.76 -10.34
CA VAL A 357 -8.04 29.48 -11.40
C VAL A 357 -9.50 29.04 -11.39
N ASN A 358 -10.39 29.97 -11.05
CA ASN A 358 -11.84 29.75 -10.92
C ASN A 358 -12.52 29.66 -12.32
N PRO A 359 -13.82 29.32 -12.40
CA PRO A 359 -14.55 29.25 -13.68
C PRO A 359 -14.56 30.58 -14.48
N GLU A 360 -14.37 31.72 -13.83
CA GLU A 360 -14.26 33.04 -14.46
C GLU A 360 -12.86 33.31 -15.06
N GLY A 361 -11.89 32.42 -14.81
CA GLY A 361 -10.51 32.55 -15.25
C GLY A 361 -9.68 33.50 -14.37
N GLU A 362 -10.13 33.77 -13.15
CA GLU A 362 -9.42 34.58 -12.15
C GLU A 362 -8.61 33.68 -11.22
N LEU A 363 -7.39 34.12 -10.86
CA LEU A 363 -6.53 33.40 -9.93
C LEU A 363 -6.80 33.88 -8.50
N GLU A 364 -7.14 32.95 -7.61
CA GLU A 364 -7.40 33.20 -6.21
C GLU A 364 -6.62 32.25 -5.30
N THR A 365 -6.21 32.72 -4.13
CA THR A 365 -5.55 31.91 -3.10
C THR A 365 -6.54 31.58 -1.99
N PHE A 366 -6.69 30.28 -1.68
CA PHE A 366 -7.48 29.77 -0.56
C PHE A 366 -6.54 29.15 0.46
N SER A 367 -6.76 29.38 1.75
CA SER A 367 -5.90 28.82 2.81
C SER A 367 -6.67 28.40 4.05
N ALA A 368 -6.03 27.54 4.85
CA ALA A 368 -6.55 27.10 6.15
C ALA A 368 -6.76 28.29 7.12
N GLY A 369 -5.86 29.27 7.16
CA GLY A 369 -5.96 30.44 8.03
C GLY A 369 -6.91 31.54 7.55
N THR A 370 -7.35 31.50 6.29
CA THR A 370 -8.34 32.45 5.74
C THR A 370 -9.67 31.76 5.48
N THR A 371 -9.84 31.13 4.31
CA THR A 371 -11.03 30.36 3.92
C THR A 371 -11.39 29.32 4.96
N GLY A 372 -10.42 28.59 5.52
CA GLY A 372 -10.68 27.61 6.58
C GLY A 372 -11.26 28.19 7.88
N VAL A 373 -11.17 29.50 8.09
CA VAL A 373 -11.78 30.22 9.22
C VAL A 373 -13.10 30.87 8.82
N THR A 374 -13.17 31.52 7.67
CA THR A 374 -14.36 32.27 7.23
C THR A 374 -15.43 31.37 6.61
N ASP A 375 -15.03 30.28 5.96
CA ASP A 375 -15.88 29.28 5.34
C ASP A 375 -15.23 27.87 5.44
N PRO A 376 -15.27 27.25 6.63
CA PRO A 376 -14.62 25.97 6.87
C PRO A 376 -15.09 24.86 5.93
N ASP A 377 -16.34 24.91 5.46
CA ASP A 377 -16.91 23.90 4.57
C ASP A 377 -16.32 24.01 3.17
N LEU A 378 -16.18 25.24 2.65
CA LEU A 378 -15.49 25.46 1.38
C LEU A 378 -14.05 24.92 1.44
N TRP A 379 -13.32 25.22 2.51
CA TRP A 379 -11.94 24.72 2.67
C TRP A 379 -11.87 23.18 2.75
N LYS A 380 -12.76 22.56 3.54
CA LYS A 380 -12.84 21.09 3.65
C LYS A 380 -13.28 20.44 2.33
N ALA A 381 -14.08 21.14 1.50
CA ALA A 381 -14.44 20.66 0.17
C ALA A 381 -13.25 20.72 -0.79
N MET A 382 -12.47 21.81 -0.77
CA MET A 382 -11.29 21.99 -1.64
C MET A 382 -10.16 20.99 -1.34
N THR A 383 -10.02 20.53 -0.10
CA THR A 383 -8.98 19.56 0.29
C THR A 383 -9.31 18.11 -0.11
N THR A 384 -10.46 17.85 -0.72
CA THR A 384 -10.74 16.65 -1.53
C THR A 384 -11.70 17.07 -2.63
N HIS A 385 -11.16 17.82 -3.60
CA HIS A 385 -11.96 18.61 -4.55
C HIS A 385 -12.57 17.82 -5.72
N LEU A 386 -12.12 16.57 -5.98
CA LEU A 386 -12.60 15.72 -7.08
C LEU A 386 -12.50 16.37 -8.50
N GLY A 387 -11.75 17.46 -8.59
CA GLY A 387 -11.61 18.27 -9.80
C GLY A 387 -12.82 19.16 -10.12
N PHE A 388 -13.62 19.59 -9.13
CA PHE A 388 -14.81 20.43 -9.32
C PHE A 388 -14.65 21.90 -8.90
N PHE A 389 -13.52 22.27 -8.30
CA PHE A 389 -13.26 23.62 -7.76
C PHE A 389 -12.27 24.41 -8.61
N GLY A 390 -12.29 24.27 -9.94
CA GLY A 390 -11.34 24.98 -10.80
C GLY A 390 -10.01 24.26 -11.03
N VAL A 391 -9.04 25.01 -11.57
CA VAL A 391 -7.70 24.51 -11.88
C VAL A 391 -6.73 24.94 -10.79
N ILE A 392 -6.25 23.98 -9.99
CA ILE A 392 -5.16 24.22 -9.05
C ILE A 392 -3.88 24.47 -9.86
N THR A 393 -3.21 25.59 -9.59
CA THR A 393 -1.93 25.96 -10.21
C THR A 393 -0.77 25.86 -9.23
N GLY A 394 -0.99 26.15 -7.95
CA GLY A 394 0.03 26.04 -6.90
C GLY A 394 -0.54 25.47 -5.60
N VAL A 395 0.29 24.75 -4.85
CA VAL A 395 -0.07 24.21 -3.53
C VAL A 395 1.05 24.50 -2.55
N ARG A 396 0.68 25.02 -1.37
CA ARG A 396 1.57 25.16 -0.22
C ARG A 396 1.34 24.00 0.74
N VAL A 397 2.35 23.17 0.92
CA VAL A 397 2.29 21.97 1.77
C VAL A 397 3.22 22.14 2.98
N ALA A 398 2.71 21.86 4.18
CA ALA A 398 3.49 21.90 5.40
C ALA A 398 4.63 20.85 5.37
N VAL A 399 5.85 21.30 5.66
CA VAL A 399 7.04 20.44 5.68
C VAL A 399 7.46 20.10 7.12
N GLU A 400 8.28 19.06 7.25
CA GLU A 400 8.98 18.70 8.48
C GLU A 400 10.45 18.39 8.17
N ASP A 401 11.26 18.21 9.21
CA ASP A 401 12.64 17.76 9.05
C ASP A 401 12.70 16.41 8.31
N ALA A 402 13.65 16.28 7.39
CA ALA A 402 13.95 15.02 6.73
C ALA A 402 14.32 13.94 7.75
N LYS A 403 13.81 12.73 7.56
CA LYS A 403 14.06 11.57 8.43
C LYS A 403 14.43 10.35 7.61
N ASN A 404 15.17 9.44 8.24
CA ASN A 404 15.43 8.11 7.70
C ASN A 404 14.51 7.08 8.37
N LEU A 405 14.25 6.02 7.63
CA LEU A 405 13.39 4.91 8.01
C LEU A 405 14.16 3.60 7.80
N GLN A 406 14.26 2.77 8.82
CA GLN A 406 14.69 1.37 8.65
C GLN A 406 13.45 0.56 8.32
N VAL A 407 13.38 0.01 7.11
CA VAL A 407 12.28 -0.82 6.66
C VAL A 407 12.71 -2.27 6.65
N LYS A 408 11.94 -3.11 7.34
CA LYS A 408 12.08 -4.56 7.36
C LYS A 408 10.88 -5.20 6.65
N VAL A 409 11.16 -6.21 5.83
CA VAL A 409 10.18 -7.01 5.11
C VAL A 409 10.29 -8.45 5.58
N THR A 410 9.18 -9.03 6.02
CA THR A 410 9.13 -10.38 6.59
C THR A 410 7.98 -11.18 5.97
N PHE A 411 8.09 -12.51 5.96
CA PHE A 411 7.19 -13.40 5.23
C PHE A 411 6.47 -14.37 6.18
N HIS A 412 5.16 -14.29 6.23
CA HIS A 412 4.36 -14.86 7.31
C HIS A 412 3.32 -15.87 6.84
N ASN A 413 2.87 -16.72 7.76
CA ASN A 413 1.65 -17.50 7.56
C ASN A 413 0.43 -16.67 7.98
N GLN A 414 -0.66 -16.71 7.21
CA GLN A 414 -1.89 -15.97 7.48
C GLN A 414 -2.43 -16.17 8.90
N ARG A 415 -2.34 -17.39 9.44
CA ARG A 415 -2.76 -17.70 10.82
C ARG A 415 -2.12 -16.80 11.89
N GLU A 416 -0.94 -16.21 11.64
CA GLU A 416 -0.32 -15.22 12.53
C GLU A 416 -1.09 -13.90 12.53
N LEU A 417 -1.57 -13.45 11.36
CA LEU A 417 -2.34 -12.22 11.19
C LEU A 417 -3.66 -12.27 11.97
N PHE A 418 -4.30 -13.44 12.04
CA PHE A 418 -5.56 -13.65 12.74
C PHE A 418 -5.40 -14.20 14.17
N SER A 419 -4.16 -14.43 14.63
CA SER A 419 -3.79 -14.90 15.99
C SER A 419 -4.86 -15.72 16.73
N GLU A 420 -5.23 -16.88 16.18
CA GLU A 420 -6.24 -17.81 16.75
C GLU A 420 -7.59 -17.17 17.15
N ASN A 421 -8.10 -16.23 16.34
CA ASN A 421 -9.37 -15.51 16.55
C ASN A 421 -9.33 -14.49 17.70
N LYS A 422 -8.14 -13.95 18.04
CA LYS A 422 -8.04 -12.81 18.94
C LYS A 422 -8.55 -11.53 18.25
N ALA A 423 -9.56 -10.90 18.84
CA ALA A 423 -10.07 -9.61 18.38
C ALA A 423 -8.96 -8.53 18.37
N GLY A 424 -8.85 -7.80 17.26
CA GLY A 424 -7.87 -6.72 17.07
C GLY A 424 -6.48 -7.20 16.63
N SER A 425 -6.29 -8.50 16.37
CA SER A 425 -5.01 -9.08 15.97
C SER A 425 -4.43 -8.45 14.70
N ILE A 426 -5.27 -8.09 13.73
CA ILE A 426 -4.85 -7.45 12.47
C ILE A 426 -4.04 -6.17 12.72
N PHE A 427 -4.55 -5.29 13.59
CA PHE A 427 -3.89 -4.01 13.90
C PHE A 427 -2.77 -4.18 14.93
N ASP A 428 -2.95 -5.08 15.90
CA ASP A 428 -1.94 -5.40 16.91
C ASP A 428 -0.59 -5.82 16.27
N ASP A 429 -0.62 -6.50 15.12
CA ASP A 429 0.60 -6.92 14.43
C ASP A 429 1.36 -5.74 13.79
N ILE A 430 0.71 -4.63 13.40
CA ILE A 430 1.36 -3.50 12.70
C ILE A 430 1.47 -2.20 13.52
N LYS A 431 0.77 -2.08 14.65
CA LYS A 431 0.62 -0.81 15.42
C LYS A 431 1.94 -0.12 15.80
N ASP A 432 3.02 -0.88 15.94
CA ASP A 432 4.33 -0.35 16.35
C ASP A 432 5.21 0.10 15.17
N CYS A 433 4.72 -0.05 13.94
CA CYS A 433 5.38 0.45 12.74
C CYS A 433 5.02 1.92 12.50
N ASP A 434 6.01 2.73 12.13
CA ASP A 434 5.77 4.10 11.65
C ASP A 434 5.27 4.08 10.20
N TYR A 435 5.76 3.15 9.37
CA TYR A 435 5.23 2.79 8.05
C TYR A 435 4.84 1.32 8.09
N GLY A 436 3.61 0.97 7.73
CA GLY A 436 3.14 -0.41 7.87
C GLY A 436 2.22 -0.83 6.75
N THR A 437 2.50 -1.96 6.10
CA THR A 437 1.63 -2.53 5.06
C THR A 437 1.61 -4.05 5.12
N TYR A 438 0.53 -4.63 4.60
CA TYR A 438 0.47 -6.05 4.26
C TYR A 438 0.24 -6.23 2.76
N ASN A 439 0.93 -7.20 2.18
CA ASN A 439 0.55 -7.80 0.91
C ASN A 439 0.10 -9.23 1.20
N TRP A 440 -1.21 -9.45 1.19
CA TRP A 440 -1.83 -10.68 1.67
C TRP A 440 -2.36 -11.52 0.50
N PHE A 441 -2.02 -12.80 0.49
CA PHE A 441 -2.52 -13.80 -0.45
C PHE A 441 -3.39 -14.82 0.31
N PRO A 442 -4.70 -14.57 0.44
CA PRO A 442 -5.57 -15.41 1.26
C PRO A 442 -5.59 -16.88 0.83
N THR A 443 -5.70 -17.14 -0.48
CA THR A 443 -5.74 -18.50 -1.06
C THR A 443 -4.40 -19.25 -0.93
N LEU A 444 -3.31 -18.54 -0.61
CA LEU A 444 -2.02 -19.15 -0.30
C LEU A 444 -1.78 -19.29 1.21
N ASN A 445 -2.66 -18.73 2.05
CA ASN A 445 -2.48 -18.62 3.49
C ASN A 445 -1.16 -17.93 3.88
N LYS A 446 -0.74 -16.92 3.10
CA LYS A 446 0.52 -16.18 3.28
C LYS A 446 0.30 -14.68 3.22
N TYR A 447 1.11 -13.94 3.97
CA TYR A 447 1.23 -12.49 3.78
C TYR A 447 2.68 -12.06 3.91
N MET A 448 3.04 -11.02 3.19
CA MET A 448 4.27 -10.27 3.39
C MET A 448 3.94 -9.04 4.23
N LYS A 449 4.73 -8.81 5.27
CA LYS A 449 4.63 -7.64 6.14
C LYS A 449 5.78 -6.71 5.83
N THR A 450 5.47 -5.43 5.63
CA THR A 450 6.48 -4.37 5.55
C THR A 450 6.31 -3.46 6.75
N CYS A 451 7.36 -3.34 7.57
CA CYS A 451 7.37 -2.51 8.77
C CYS A 451 8.57 -1.57 8.74
N GLY A 452 8.32 -0.27 8.66
CA GLY A 452 9.29 0.80 8.78
C GLY A 452 9.28 1.43 10.17
N LYS A 453 10.45 1.65 10.74
CA LYS A 453 10.63 2.41 11.99
C LYS A 453 11.60 3.57 11.76
N LEU A 454 11.24 4.75 12.28
CA LEU A 454 12.10 5.93 12.21
C LEU A 454 13.44 5.63 12.89
N THR A 455 14.52 6.14 12.31
CA THR A 455 15.87 5.88 12.80
C THR A 455 16.77 7.09 12.61
N THR A 456 17.77 7.20 13.49
CA THR A 456 18.86 8.18 13.37
C THR A 456 20.07 7.60 12.63
N LYS A 457 20.01 6.33 12.19
CA LYS A 457 21.05 5.74 11.35
C LYS A 457 21.07 6.45 9.98
N GLU A 458 22.26 6.62 9.43
CA GLU A 458 22.45 7.18 8.09
C GLU A 458 21.78 6.29 7.02
N ALA A 459 21.33 6.93 5.95
CA ALA A 459 20.79 6.21 4.80
C ALA A 459 21.88 5.34 4.16
N GLU A 460 21.52 4.10 3.85
CA GLU A 460 22.38 3.22 3.06
C GLU A 460 22.38 3.68 1.60
N ASP A 461 23.53 3.58 0.94
CA ASP A 461 23.66 3.97 -0.46
C ASP A 461 22.70 3.16 -1.34
N GLY A 462 22.03 3.84 -2.28
CA GLY A 462 21.04 3.23 -3.17
C GLY A 462 19.81 2.63 -2.47
N ALA A 463 19.55 2.92 -1.19
CA ALA A 463 18.40 2.42 -0.46
C ALA A 463 17.09 2.92 -1.06
N GLU A 464 16.23 1.98 -1.48
CA GLU A 464 14.96 2.30 -2.15
C GLU A 464 13.96 1.16 -2.01
N ASN A 465 12.68 1.51 -1.87
CA ASN A 465 11.58 0.56 -1.97
C ASN A 465 11.10 0.42 -3.43
N ARG A 466 10.99 -0.83 -3.87
CA ARG A 466 10.59 -1.28 -5.21
C ARG A 466 9.44 -2.28 -5.14
N LEU A 467 8.57 -2.20 -4.13
CA LEU A 467 7.43 -3.11 -3.95
C LEU A 467 6.55 -3.26 -5.19
N LEU A 468 6.24 -2.13 -5.84
CA LEU A 468 5.43 -2.08 -7.06
C LEU A 468 6.22 -2.57 -8.29
N PHE A 469 7.52 -2.77 -8.17
CA PHE A 469 8.39 -3.39 -9.17
C PHE A 469 8.78 -4.81 -8.72
N PRO A 470 7.92 -5.80 -8.91
CA PRO A 470 8.24 -7.18 -8.61
C PRO A 470 9.20 -7.75 -9.64
N TYR A 471 10.37 -8.22 -9.19
CA TYR A 471 11.12 -9.16 -9.99
C TYR A 471 10.45 -10.55 -9.86
N ILE A 472 9.60 -10.89 -10.81
CA ILE A 472 9.42 -12.28 -11.23
C ILE A 472 10.37 -12.42 -12.42
N ASP A 473 11.20 -13.46 -12.47
CA ASP A 473 12.07 -13.69 -13.64
C ASP A 473 11.22 -14.06 -14.87
N LEU A 474 10.65 -13.03 -15.50
CA LEU A 474 9.88 -13.10 -16.73
C LEU A 474 10.77 -13.44 -17.93
N SER A 475 12.11 -13.56 -17.81
CA SER A 475 12.87 -14.16 -18.92
C SER A 475 12.41 -15.60 -19.21
N GLN A 476 11.66 -16.20 -18.28
CA GLN A 476 11.00 -17.49 -18.43
C GLN A 476 9.60 -17.41 -19.07
N LEU A 477 8.89 -16.28 -19.03
CA LEU A 477 7.60 -16.04 -19.69
C LEU A 477 7.65 -14.74 -20.48
N SER A 478 7.45 -14.77 -21.80
CA SER A 478 7.37 -13.52 -22.57
C SER A 478 6.26 -12.60 -22.04
N ALA A 479 6.32 -11.31 -22.35
CA ALA A 479 5.24 -10.36 -22.02
C ALA A 479 3.88 -10.91 -22.50
N GLN A 480 3.84 -11.45 -23.72
CA GLN A 480 2.67 -12.12 -24.29
C GLN A 480 2.19 -13.28 -23.41
N GLN A 481 3.07 -14.22 -23.04
CA GLN A 481 2.71 -15.36 -22.19
C GLN A 481 2.21 -14.93 -20.81
N THR A 482 2.78 -13.85 -20.26
CA THR A 482 2.36 -13.27 -18.98
C THR A 482 0.93 -12.75 -19.06
N MET A 483 0.58 -12.04 -20.14
CA MET A 483 -0.77 -11.50 -20.32
C MET A 483 -1.77 -12.62 -20.65
N GLN A 484 -1.37 -13.61 -21.44
CA GLN A 484 -2.19 -14.78 -21.75
C GLN A 484 -2.55 -15.61 -20.51
N ILE A 485 -1.63 -15.82 -19.55
CA ILE A 485 -1.97 -16.57 -18.34
C ILE A 485 -2.93 -15.80 -17.43
N TYR A 486 -2.87 -14.47 -17.40
CA TYR A 486 -3.86 -13.67 -16.68
C TYR A 486 -5.23 -13.72 -17.36
N GLN A 487 -5.28 -13.61 -18.69
CA GLN A 487 -6.51 -13.80 -19.47
C GLN A 487 -7.12 -15.18 -19.23
N LEU A 488 -6.31 -16.24 -19.21
CA LEU A 488 -6.75 -17.61 -18.92
C LEU A 488 -7.45 -17.73 -17.57
N GLY A 489 -6.89 -17.12 -16.53
CA GLY A 489 -7.52 -17.15 -15.21
C GLY A 489 -8.80 -16.31 -15.11
N ALA A 490 -9.04 -15.41 -16.06
CA ALA A 490 -10.29 -14.65 -16.12
C ALA A 490 -11.36 -15.40 -16.94
N CYS A 491 -11.04 -15.90 -18.13
CA CYS A 491 -12.00 -16.65 -18.96
C CYS A 491 -12.33 -18.06 -18.40
N GLN A 492 -11.38 -18.68 -17.70
CA GLN A 492 -11.51 -20.00 -17.06
C GLN A 492 -11.00 -19.93 -15.61
N PRO A 493 -11.77 -19.35 -14.67
CA PRO A 493 -11.33 -19.17 -13.29
C PRO A 493 -10.93 -20.47 -12.56
N GLU A 494 -11.50 -21.61 -12.96
CA GLU A 494 -11.20 -22.94 -12.44
C GLU A 494 -9.90 -23.57 -12.97
N SER A 495 -9.26 -22.95 -13.97
CA SER A 495 -8.02 -23.44 -14.58
C SER A 495 -6.82 -23.45 -13.61
N GLY A 496 -6.92 -22.71 -12.50
CA GLY A 496 -5.84 -22.52 -11.53
C GLY A 496 -4.77 -21.52 -12.00
N ALA A 497 -4.96 -20.83 -13.13
CA ALA A 497 -4.01 -19.87 -13.68
C ALA A 497 -3.66 -18.75 -12.69
N HIS A 498 -4.65 -18.07 -12.10
CA HIS A 498 -4.40 -17.02 -11.10
C HIS A 498 -3.79 -17.55 -9.80
N GLN A 499 -4.09 -18.78 -9.41
CA GLN A 499 -3.46 -19.42 -8.25
C GLN A 499 -1.97 -19.68 -8.50
N MET A 500 -1.63 -20.15 -9.70
CA MET A 500 -0.23 -20.31 -10.12
C MET A 500 0.50 -18.96 -10.15
N MET A 501 -0.13 -17.91 -10.68
CA MET A 501 0.46 -16.56 -10.72
C MET A 501 0.65 -15.96 -9.32
N SER A 502 -0.31 -16.15 -8.41
CA SER A 502 -0.18 -15.77 -6.99
C SER A 502 1.03 -16.45 -6.35
N LYS A 503 1.22 -17.76 -6.61
CA LYS A 503 2.37 -18.52 -6.10
C LYS A 503 3.69 -18.00 -6.69
N MET A 504 3.73 -17.72 -7.99
CA MET A 504 4.90 -17.14 -8.65
C MET A 504 5.26 -15.77 -8.06
N ARG A 505 4.25 -14.93 -7.78
CA ARG A 505 4.44 -13.62 -7.15
C ARG A 505 5.03 -13.72 -5.74
N MET A 506 4.40 -14.52 -4.88
CA MET A 506 4.83 -14.70 -3.49
C MET A 506 6.25 -15.26 -3.43
N ASN A 507 6.56 -16.29 -4.22
CA ASN A 507 7.91 -16.87 -4.27
C ASN A 507 8.93 -15.90 -4.87
N GLY A 508 8.54 -15.12 -5.88
CA GLY A 508 9.38 -14.10 -6.51
C GLY A 508 9.86 -13.05 -5.49
N TRP A 509 8.98 -12.59 -4.60
CA TRP A 509 9.39 -11.65 -3.55
C TRP A 509 10.31 -12.25 -2.50
N HIS A 510 10.21 -13.54 -2.18
CA HIS A 510 11.22 -14.15 -1.31
C HIS A 510 12.58 -14.26 -2.04
N LEU A 511 12.59 -14.51 -3.35
CA LEU A 511 13.81 -14.50 -4.18
C LEU A 511 14.45 -13.12 -4.26
N THR A 512 13.65 -12.11 -4.54
CA THR A 512 14.05 -10.71 -4.68
C THR A 512 13.10 -9.84 -3.86
N PRO A 513 13.41 -9.67 -2.56
CA PRO A 513 12.59 -8.84 -1.70
C PRO A 513 12.53 -7.39 -2.22
N PRO A 514 11.46 -6.65 -1.87
CA PRO A 514 11.11 -5.42 -2.55
C PRO A 514 12.01 -4.23 -2.20
N LEU A 515 12.94 -4.34 -1.26
CA LEU A 515 13.89 -3.27 -0.98
C LEU A 515 15.20 -3.53 -1.73
N VAL A 516 15.90 -2.46 -2.08
CA VAL A 516 17.25 -2.54 -2.63
C VAL A 516 18.20 -1.63 -1.88
N LYS A 517 19.49 -1.96 -1.92
CA LYS A 517 20.61 -1.09 -1.51
C LYS A 517 21.91 -1.47 -2.23
N THR A 518 22.90 -0.60 -2.20
CA THR A 518 24.22 -0.84 -2.79
C THR A 518 25.09 -1.66 -1.83
N ILE A 519 25.54 -2.83 -2.27
CA ILE A 519 26.50 -3.67 -1.53
C ILE A 519 27.65 -4.05 -2.46
N GLY A 520 28.86 -3.61 -2.12
CA GLY A 520 30.03 -3.85 -2.95
C GLY A 520 29.94 -3.21 -4.34
N GLY A 521 29.35 -2.00 -4.43
CA GLY A 521 29.20 -1.24 -5.67
C GLY A 521 28.13 -1.77 -6.63
N LYS A 522 27.27 -2.69 -6.18
CA LYS A 522 26.15 -3.23 -6.98
C LYS A 522 24.85 -3.10 -6.19
N THR A 523 23.77 -2.76 -6.87
CA THR A 523 22.41 -2.84 -6.32
C THR A 523 22.08 -4.29 -5.98
N ARG A 524 21.56 -4.52 -4.77
CA ARG A 524 21.16 -5.84 -4.28
C ARG A 524 19.77 -5.76 -3.67
N TYR A 525 18.94 -6.76 -3.94
CA TYR A 525 17.66 -6.95 -3.27
C TYR A 525 17.89 -7.38 -1.82
N THR A 526 17.14 -6.79 -0.91
CA THR A 526 17.22 -7.01 0.53
C THR A 526 15.84 -6.86 1.17
N SER A 527 15.64 -7.50 2.31
CA SER A 527 14.47 -7.28 3.15
C SER A 527 14.76 -6.39 4.37
N ASP A 528 15.91 -5.72 4.44
CA ASP A 528 16.27 -4.74 5.47
C ASP A 528 17.09 -3.59 4.86
N ALA A 529 16.50 -2.41 4.78
CA ALA A 529 17.19 -1.24 4.25
C ALA A 529 16.86 0.03 5.05
N ILE A 530 17.84 0.91 5.17
CA ILE A 530 17.71 2.22 5.79
C ILE A 530 17.81 3.29 4.73
N GLY A 531 16.79 4.13 4.60
CA GLY A 531 16.81 5.21 3.61
C GLY A 531 15.89 6.37 3.97
N PRO A 532 15.87 7.42 3.14
CA PRO A 532 14.96 8.55 3.28
C PRO A 532 13.50 8.09 3.28
N VAL A 533 12.65 8.67 4.15
CA VAL A 533 11.24 8.26 4.27
C VAL A 533 10.54 8.18 2.91
N HIS A 534 10.65 9.20 2.05
CA HIS A 534 9.96 9.23 0.76
C HIS A 534 10.39 8.09 -0.19
N ARG A 535 11.67 7.70 -0.20
CA ARG A 535 12.16 6.57 -1.01
C ARG A 535 11.80 5.20 -0.44
N MET A 536 11.61 5.12 0.88
CA MET A 536 11.37 3.86 1.59
C MET A 536 9.88 3.49 1.69
N ILE A 537 8.97 4.47 1.63
CA ILE A 537 7.51 4.23 1.72
C ILE A 537 6.78 4.28 0.39
N SER A 538 7.49 4.59 -0.69
CA SER A 538 6.94 4.70 -2.04
C SER A 538 7.75 3.86 -3.02
N ALA A 539 7.20 3.59 -4.19
CA ALA A 539 7.86 2.89 -5.28
C ALA A 539 7.47 3.47 -6.65
N LYS A 540 8.33 3.24 -7.63
CA LYS A 540 7.97 3.41 -9.04
C LYS A 540 7.05 2.26 -9.47
N LEU A 541 6.03 2.58 -10.27
CA LEU A 541 5.14 1.59 -10.86
C LEU A 541 5.88 0.84 -11.98
N ILE A 542 5.75 -0.48 -12.02
CA ILE A 542 6.31 -1.47 -12.96
C ILE A 542 7.02 -0.89 -14.22
N ASP A 543 8.34 -1.10 -14.34
CA ASP A 543 9.16 -0.63 -15.49
C ASP A 543 9.50 -1.73 -16.53
N THR A 544 9.17 -2.99 -16.25
CA THR A 544 9.73 -4.15 -16.99
C THR A 544 8.82 -4.74 -18.06
N VAL A 545 7.57 -4.30 -18.15
CA VAL A 545 6.66 -4.79 -19.19
C VAL A 545 6.67 -3.74 -20.32
N PRO A 546 7.06 -4.09 -21.56
CA PRO A 546 7.12 -3.15 -22.68
C PRO A 546 5.74 -2.76 -23.22
N ARG A 547 4.69 -2.98 -22.42
CA ARG A 547 3.27 -2.78 -22.70
C ARG A 547 2.53 -2.67 -21.39
N GLU A 548 1.28 -2.25 -21.47
CA GLU A 548 0.45 -1.96 -20.32
C GLU A 548 -0.16 -3.24 -19.75
N VAL A 549 -0.25 -3.29 -18.42
CA VAL A 549 -0.92 -4.38 -17.70
C VAL A 549 -2.26 -3.85 -17.25
N PHE A 550 -3.34 -4.35 -17.85
CA PHE A 550 -4.69 -3.94 -17.47
C PHE A 550 -5.02 -4.43 -16.08
N GLN A 551 -4.77 -3.56 -15.11
CA GLN A 551 -5.07 -3.75 -13.71
C GLN A 551 -6.11 -2.71 -13.31
N MET A 552 -7.15 -3.20 -12.63
CA MET A 552 -8.08 -2.39 -11.86
C MET A 552 -7.82 -2.64 -10.38
N ASP A 553 -7.99 -1.59 -9.58
CA ASP A 553 -7.90 -1.71 -8.13
C ASP A 553 -9.28 -1.44 -7.53
N TRP A 554 -9.83 -2.48 -6.90
CA TRP A 554 -10.93 -2.29 -5.97
C TRP A 554 -10.34 -1.84 -4.63
N GLU A 555 -10.70 -0.66 -4.15
CA GLU A 555 -10.14 -0.12 -2.92
C GLU A 555 -11.20 0.55 -2.05
N VAL A 556 -11.31 0.08 -0.81
CA VAL A 556 -12.15 0.68 0.22
C VAL A 556 -11.36 0.96 1.48
N SER A 557 -11.80 1.93 2.27
CA SER A 557 -11.36 2.18 3.64
C SER A 557 -12.37 1.56 4.60
N VAL A 558 -11.91 0.74 5.54
CA VAL A 558 -12.73 0.06 6.57
C VAL A 558 -12.44 0.67 7.95
N PRO A 559 -13.48 1.10 8.70
CA PRO A 559 -13.29 1.71 10.02
C PRO A 559 -12.73 0.72 11.04
N ALA A 560 -11.95 1.22 12.02
CA ALA A 560 -11.31 0.41 13.06
C ALA A 560 -12.22 -0.63 13.73
N GLU A 561 -13.46 -0.25 14.02
CA GLU A 561 -14.40 -1.10 14.76
C GLU A 561 -14.80 -2.37 13.99
N ASN A 562 -14.77 -2.32 12.65
CA ASN A 562 -15.16 -3.42 11.78
C ASN A 562 -13.98 -4.12 11.10
N LEU A 563 -12.75 -3.61 11.27
CA LEU A 563 -11.56 -4.11 10.59
C LEU A 563 -11.34 -5.62 10.77
N GLN A 564 -11.45 -6.13 12.00
CA GLN A 564 -11.24 -7.55 12.27
C GLN A 564 -12.27 -8.42 11.50
N ALA A 565 -13.55 -8.06 11.60
CA ALA A 565 -14.64 -8.82 10.98
C ALA A 565 -14.59 -8.74 9.46
N ALA A 566 -14.27 -7.57 8.90
CA ALA A 566 -14.07 -7.40 7.46
C ALA A 566 -12.93 -8.28 6.92
N MET A 567 -11.80 -8.34 7.64
CA MET A 567 -10.66 -9.19 7.28
C MET A 567 -10.98 -10.68 7.39
N GLU A 568 -11.79 -11.10 8.37
CA GLU A 568 -12.28 -12.48 8.49
C GLU A 568 -13.23 -12.84 7.35
N TYR A 569 -14.16 -11.94 7.00
CA TYR A 569 -15.01 -12.11 5.82
C TYR A 569 -14.18 -12.24 4.54
N LEU A 570 -13.20 -11.37 4.32
CA LEU A 570 -12.33 -11.44 3.16
C LEU A 570 -11.57 -12.75 3.08
N LYS A 571 -11.09 -13.25 4.22
CA LYS A 571 -10.43 -14.57 4.29
C LYS A 571 -11.37 -15.66 3.82
N ASP A 572 -12.61 -15.69 4.30
CA ASP A 572 -13.56 -16.76 3.98
C ASP A 572 -14.08 -16.63 2.53
N ALA A 573 -14.50 -15.42 2.14
CA ALA A 573 -14.98 -15.11 0.79
C ALA A 573 -13.93 -15.42 -0.28
N THR A 574 -12.65 -15.11 -0.03
CA THR A 574 -11.59 -15.41 -0.99
C THR A 574 -11.25 -16.90 -1.12
N ASN A 575 -11.63 -17.71 -0.13
CA ASN A 575 -11.44 -19.16 -0.09
C ASN A 575 -12.71 -19.95 -0.47
N GLY A 576 -13.67 -19.31 -1.15
CA GLY A 576 -14.83 -20.00 -1.74
C GLY A 576 -16.17 -19.71 -1.09
N ASP A 577 -16.22 -19.00 0.04
CA ASP A 577 -17.48 -18.56 0.66
C ASP A 577 -18.00 -17.28 -0.03
N ASN A 578 -18.19 -17.36 -1.35
CA ASN A 578 -18.69 -16.30 -2.22
C ASN A 578 -19.76 -16.86 -3.17
N ILE A 579 -20.42 -15.97 -3.92
CA ILE A 579 -21.53 -16.31 -4.84
C ILE A 579 -21.15 -17.35 -5.90
N SER A 580 -19.87 -17.45 -6.28
CA SER A 580 -19.39 -18.40 -7.27
C SER A 580 -18.91 -19.73 -6.66
N GLY A 581 -18.82 -19.84 -5.33
CA GLY A 581 -18.38 -21.06 -4.66
C GLY A 581 -16.94 -21.48 -5.02
N ARG A 582 -16.06 -20.53 -5.38
CA ARG A 582 -14.70 -20.78 -5.86
C ARG A 582 -13.66 -19.87 -5.21
N GLU A 583 -12.40 -20.32 -5.14
CA GLU A 583 -11.31 -19.44 -4.72
C GLU A 583 -11.15 -18.25 -5.69
N ILE A 584 -10.75 -17.09 -5.15
CA ILE A 584 -10.44 -15.86 -5.91
C ILE A 584 -9.03 -15.36 -5.58
N PRO A 585 -8.00 -15.90 -6.25
CA PRO A 585 -6.61 -15.53 -5.99
C PRO A 585 -6.31 -14.12 -6.48
N VAL A 586 -5.80 -13.25 -5.60
CA VAL A 586 -5.38 -11.87 -5.94
C VAL A 586 -3.97 -11.88 -6.52
N SER A 587 -3.89 -12.29 -7.79
CA SER A 587 -2.66 -12.79 -8.41
C SER A 587 -1.62 -11.74 -8.80
N LEU A 588 -1.98 -10.45 -8.79
CA LEU A 588 -1.06 -9.36 -9.10
C LEU A 588 -0.11 -9.09 -7.95
N ILE A 589 -0.53 -8.38 -6.90
CA ILE A 589 0.31 -7.97 -5.76
C ILE A 589 -0.22 -8.49 -4.41
N GLY A 590 -1.22 -9.38 -4.44
CA GLY A 590 -2.02 -9.73 -3.28
C GLY A 590 -2.94 -8.58 -2.87
N MET A 591 -3.79 -8.81 -1.87
CA MET A 591 -4.55 -7.72 -1.24
C MET A 591 -3.57 -6.79 -0.54
N PHE A 592 -3.55 -5.52 -0.95
CA PHE A 592 -2.65 -4.52 -0.41
C PHE A 592 -3.35 -3.73 0.69
N ILE A 593 -2.97 -4.01 1.93
CA ILE A 593 -3.60 -3.44 3.12
C ILE A 593 -2.69 -2.35 3.68
N ARG A 594 -3.25 -1.15 3.80
CA ARG A 594 -2.57 0.07 4.25
C ARG A 594 -3.36 0.72 5.37
N PHE A 595 -2.73 1.61 6.14
CA PHE A 595 -3.33 2.19 7.35
C PHE A 595 -3.25 3.70 7.34
N SER A 596 -4.27 4.37 7.88
CA SER A 596 -4.28 5.81 8.10
C SER A 596 -5.15 6.14 9.30
N LYS A 597 -5.12 7.39 9.75
CA LYS A 597 -6.08 7.89 10.74
C LYS A 597 -7.30 8.47 10.03
N SER A 598 -8.46 8.28 10.64
CA SER A 598 -9.63 9.09 10.31
C SER A 598 -9.48 10.46 10.96
N GLU A 599 -9.69 11.52 10.18
CA GLU A 599 -9.64 12.91 10.65
C GLU A 599 -10.75 13.73 9.97
N ASP A 600 -11.27 14.74 10.67
CA ASP A 600 -12.28 15.68 10.15
C ASP A 600 -11.66 16.88 9.41
N LYS A 601 -10.79 16.61 8.42
CA LYS A 601 -10.07 17.66 7.66
C LYS A 601 -10.61 17.95 6.27
N THR A 602 -11.35 17.02 5.68
CA THR A 602 -11.96 17.18 4.36
C THR A 602 -13.40 16.68 4.44
N LEU A 603 -14.30 17.10 3.54
CA LEU A 603 -15.68 16.58 3.50
C LEU A 603 -15.76 15.20 2.84
N MET A 604 -14.97 15.01 1.79
CA MET A 604 -15.10 13.86 0.89
C MET A 604 -13.95 12.85 1.01
N ALA A 605 -13.00 12.94 1.94
CA ALA A 605 -12.06 11.84 2.14
C ALA A 605 -12.81 10.56 2.51
N TYR A 606 -12.54 9.45 1.83
CA TYR A 606 -13.14 8.13 2.13
C TYR A 606 -12.64 7.54 3.47
N THR A 607 -11.62 8.16 4.07
CA THR A 607 -11.18 7.94 5.46
C THR A 607 -11.72 8.99 6.44
N GLY A 608 -12.38 10.03 5.95
CA GLY A 608 -12.82 11.19 6.72
C GLY A 608 -13.75 10.83 7.87
N THR A 609 -13.68 11.61 8.95
CA THR A 609 -14.49 11.35 10.15
C THR A 609 -15.99 11.50 9.90
N GLY A 610 -16.73 10.60 10.54
CA GLY A 610 -18.18 10.57 10.73
C GLY A 610 -18.80 9.26 10.23
N GLY A 611 -20.08 9.01 10.56
CA GLY A 611 -20.66 7.68 10.43
C GLY A 611 -19.89 6.65 11.28
N PRO A 612 -19.45 5.51 10.72
CA PRO A 612 -18.66 4.52 11.47
C PRO A 612 -17.18 4.90 11.67
N PHE A 613 -16.71 5.99 11.04
CA PHE A 613 -15.34 6.48 11.17
C PHE A 613 -15.22 7.48 12.31
N LYS A 614 -14.51 7.10 13.38
CA LYS A 614 -14.31 7.96 14.57
C LYS A 614 -13.03 8.76 14.45
N ASP A 615 -13.08 10.04 14.79
CA ASP A 615 -11.93 10.95 14.74
C ASP A 615 -10.73 10.41 15.54
N GLY A 616 -9.55 10.51 14.95
CA GLY A 616 -8.29 10.04 15.52
C GLY A 616 -8.12 8.51 15.58
N THR A 617 -9.13 7.72 15.19
CA THR A 617 -9.02 6.25 15.13
C THR A 617 -8.38 5.78 13.84
N ILE A 618 -7.83 4.57 13.86
CA ILE A 618 -7.24 3.97 12.65
C ILE A 618 -8.34 3.58 11.64
N THR A 619 -8.00 3.60 10.37
CA THR A 619 -8.73 2.92 9.30
C THR A 619 -7.75 2.06 8.51
N ALA A 620 -8.26 0.98 7.91
CA ALA A 620 -7.50 0.17 6.98
C ALA A 620 -8.03 0.37 5.56
N HIS A 621 -7.14 0.76 4.66
CA HIS A 621 -7.37 0.70 3.23
C HIS A 621 -7.15 -0.75 2.78
N ILE A 622 -8.15 -1.33 2.15
CA ILE A 622 -8.10 -2.68 1.60
C ILE A 622 -8.21 -2.53 0.09
N GLU A 623 -7.07 -2.65 -0.57
CA GLU A 623 -6.97 -2.65 -2.03
C GLU A 623 -6.84 -4.09 -2.54
N THR A 624 -7.63 -4.43 -3.55
CA THR A 624 -7.62 -5.73 -4.25
C THR A 624 -7.31 -5.48 -5.73
N PRO A 625 -6.02 -5.40 -6.11
CA PRO A 625 -5.62 -5.26 -7.50
C PRO A 625 -5.90 -6.55 -8.28
N ILE A 626 -6.71 -6.43 -9.32
CA ILE A 626 -7.10 -7.54 -10.18
C ILE A 626 -6.77 -7.26 -11.64
N PHE A 627 -6.57 -8.34 -12.40
CA PHE A 627 -6.40 -8.24 -13.85
C PHE A 627 -7.75 -7.97 -14.51
N VAL A 628 -7.78 -7.10 -15.51
CA VAL A 628 -8.96 -6.81 -16.32
C VAL A 628 -8.82 -7.48 -17.68
N PRO A 629 -9.64 -8.50 -17.97
CA PRO A 629 -9.56 -9.24 -19.21
C PRO A 629 -10.13 -8.45 -20.37
N VAL A 630 -9.80 -8.88 -21.59
CA VAL A 630 -10.39 -8.32 -22.81
C VAL A 630 -11.23 -9.35 -23.54
N ASN A 631 -12.13 -8.87 -24.39
CA ASN A 631 -12.89 -9.66 -25.36
C ASN A 631 -13.62 -10.88 -24.76
N LEU A 632 -13.98 -10.81 -23.47
CA LEU A 632 -14.86 -11.80 -22.86
C LEU A 632 -16.31 -11.55 -23.29
N THR A 633 -17.10 -12.60 -23.35
CA THR A 633 -18.56 -12.45 -23.40
C THR A 633 -19.06 -11.84 -22.08
N PRO A 634 -20.23 -11.17 -22.07
CA PRO A 634 -20.81 -10.64 -20.82
C PRO A 634 -20.93 -11.70 -19.72
N GLU A 635 -21.36 -12.93 -20.07
CA GLU A 635 -21.47 -14.04 -19.11
C GLU A 635 -20.11 -14.46 -18.51
N GLU A 636 -19.06 -14.55 -19.32
CA GLU A 636 -17.71 -14.84 -18.84
C GLU A 636 -17.18 -13.71 -17.94
N PHE A 637 -17.43 -12.46 -18.31
CA PHE A 637 -17.01 -11.29 -17.54
C PHE A 637 -17.73 -11.23 -16.19
N ASP A 638 -19.05 -11.41 -16.16
CA ASP A 638 -19.85 -11.43 -14.92
C ASP A 638 -19.44 -12.60 -14.00
N ASN A 639 -19.17 -13.78 -14.56
CA ASN A 639 -18.64 -14.92 -13.78
C ASN A 639 -17.25 -14.65 -13.19
N TYR A 640 -16.42 -13.86 -13.89
CA TYR A 640 -15.11 -13.46 -13.40
C TYR A 640 -15.20 -12.37 -12.32
N MET A 641 -15.98 -11.30 -12.57
CA MET A 641 -16.06 -10.11 -11.73
C MET A 641 -17.00 -10.23 -10.54
N GLY A 642 -18.09 -10.98 -10.66
CA GLY A 642 -19.16 -11.05 -9.65
C GLY A 642 -18.67 -11.27 -8.20
N PRO A 643 -17.75 -12.21 -7.92
CA PRO A 643 -17.21 -12.38 -6.57
C PRO A 643 -16.45 -11.17 -6.02
N TYR A 644 -15.79 -10.38 -6.87
CA TYR A 644 -15.11 -9.16 -6.45
C TYR A 644 -16.11 -8.05 -6.14
N GLU A 645 -17.15 -7.92 -6.98
CA GLU A 645 -18.25 -6.98 -6.75
C GLU A 645 -19.02 -7.31 -5.47
N GLU A 646 -19.35 -8.60 -5.24
CA GLU A 646 -19.95 -9.07 -3.98
C GLU A 646 -19.13 -8.64 -2.77
N ILE A 647 -17.80 -8.82 -2.83
CA ILE A 647 -16.92 -8.42 -1.74
C ILE A 647 -17.03 -6.92 -1.47
N MET A 648 -16.98 -6.10 -2.51
CA MET A 648 -17.05 -4.64 -2.35
C MET A 648 -18.41 -4.19 -1.83
N GLU A 649 -19.50 -4.77 -2.32
CA GLU A 649 -20.86 -4.56 -1.79
C GLU A 649 -20.91 -4.88 -0.29
N ASN A 650 -20.42 -6.06 0.12
CA ASN A 650 -20.43 -6.47 1.52
C ASN A 650 -19.55 -5.57 2.40
N LEU A 651 -18.37 -5.15 1.92
CA LEU A 651 -17.51 -4.20 2.63
C LEU A 651 -18.23 -2.87 2.89
N VAL A 652 -18.92 -2.32 1.89
CA VAL A 652 -19.70 -1.09 2.05
C VAL A 652 -20.90 -1.31 2.97
N VAL A 653 -21.78 -2.25 2.63
CA VAL A 653 -23.09 -2.44 3.29
C VAL A 653 -22.96 -2.98 4.72
N LYS A 654 -22.10 -3.97 4.95
CA LYS A 654 -22.02 -4.67 6.25
C LYS A 654 -20.94 -4.13 7.16
N TYR A 655 -19.84 -3.62 6.60
CA TYR A 655 -18.68 -3.18 7.37
C TYR A 655 -18.50 -1.66 7.37
N GLY A 656 -19.40 -0.92 6.72
CA GLY A 656 -19.40 0.54 6.69
C GLY A 656 -18.18 1.11 5.97
N ALA A 657 -17.64 0.36 5.01
CA ALA A 657 -16.49 0.78 4.24
C ALA A 657 -16.86 1.89 3.24
N ARG A 658 -15.86 2.65 2.80
CA ARG A 658 -16.02 3.67 1.76
C ARG A 658 -15.01 3.48 0.63
N GLY A 659 -15.46 3.57 -0.61
CA GLY A 659 -14.64 3.45 -1.82
C GLY A 659 -13.70 4.64 -2.01
N HIS A 660 -12.47 4.34 -2.41
CA HIS A 660 -11.50 5.33 -2.87
C HIS A 660 -11.94 5.95 -4.21
N TRP A 661 -11.95 7.29 -4.32
CA TRP A 661 -12.48 8.03 -5.48
C TRP A 661 -11.71 7.85 -6.79
N GLY A 662 -10.40 7.67 -6.69
CA GLY A 662 -9.54 7.40 -7.85
C GLY A 662 -9.57 5.96 -8.37
N LYS A 663 -10.49 5.11 -7.89
CA LYS A 663 -10.49 3.64 -8.06
C LYS A 663 -11.92 3.13 -8.28
N ASN A 664 -12.14 1.82 -8.17
CA ASN A 664 -13.46 1.18 -8.09
C ASN A 664 -14.37 1.38 -9.31
N MET A 665 -13.80 1.31 -10.51
CA MET A 665 -14.58 1.44 -11.74
C MET A 665 -13.97 0.55 -12.83
N HIS A 666 -14.84 -0.20 -13.50
CA HIS A 666 -14.56 -0.85 -14.78
C HIS A 666 -15.73 -0.61 -15.72
N SER A 667 -15.52 -0.74 -17.03
CA SER A 667 -16.60 -0.68 -18.01
C SER A 667 -17.44 0.62 -17.96
N MET A 668 -16.87 1.73 -17.46
CA MET A 668 -17.59 2.99 -17.22
C MET A 668 -18.77 2.87 -16.24
N ASP A 669 -18.77 1.85 -15.38
CA ASP A 669 -19.83 1.61 -14.41
C ASP A 669 -19.42 2.09 -13.01
N PRO A 670 -20.08 3.13 -12.46
CA PRO A 670 -19.77 3.67 -11.15
C PRO A 670 -20.65 3.06 -10.02
N TRP A 671 -21.24 1.87 -10.21
CA TRP A 671 -22.20 1.24 -9.28
C TRP A 671 -21.80 1.30 -7.79
N LEU A 672 -20.50 1.18 -7.46
CA LEU A 672 -20.05 1.23 -6.07
C LEU A 672 -20.35 2.61 -5.43
N PHE A 673 -20.19 3.69 -6.20
CA PHE A 673 -20.47 5.05 -5.75
C PHE A 673 -21.98 5.34 -5.67
N GLU A 674 -22.78 4.70 -6.53
CA GLU A 674 -24.25 4.73 -6.43
C GLU A 674 -24.74 3.97 -5.18
N LEU A 675 -24.21 2.77 -4.94
CA LEU A 675 -24.48 1.99 -3.74
C LEU A 675 -24.13 2.78 -2.47
N GLN A 676 -22.97 3.45 -2.46
CA GLN A 676 -22.57 4.28 -1.32
C GLN A 676 -23.55 5.41 -1.03
N GLN A 677 -24.15 6.02 -2.06
CA GLN A 677 -25.20 7.02 -1.88
C GLN A 677 -26.49 6.38 -1.36
N GLU A 678 -26.93 5.26 -1.94
CA GLU A 678 -28.14 4.56 -1.51
C GLU A 678 -28.10 4.20 -0.02
N VAL A 679 -26.94 3.74 0.47
CA VAL A 679 -26.76 3.39 1.89
C VAL A 679 -26.37 4.57 2.79
N GLY A 680 -26.27 5.78 2.22
CA GLY A 680 -25.96 7.01 2.97
C GLY A 680 -24.54 7.03 3.55
N SER A 681 -23.55 6.49 2.83
CA SER A 681 -22.15 6.39 3.26
C SER A 681 -21.48 7.72 3.57
N TYR A 682 -22.09 8.85 3.18
CA TYR A 682 -21.66 10.24 3.42
C TYR A 682 -22.78 11.15 3.97
N ASP A 683 -23.93 10.59 4.38
CA ASP A 683 -25.12 11.38 4.76
C ASP A 683 -25.07 11.92 6.20
N TYR A 684 -24.16 11.38 7.02
CA TYR A 684 -23.92 11.90 8.36
C TYR A 684 -23.41 13.34 8.30
N ASP A 685 -23.96 14.20 9.16
CA ASP A 685 -23.70 15.65 9.19
C ASP A 685 -23.88 16.33 7.82
N SER A 686 -24.73 15.77 6.95
CA SER A 686 -25.05 16.26 5.61
C SER A 686 -23.80 16.52 4.76
N ARG A 687 -22.74 15.72 4.91
CA ARG A 687 -21.43 16.04 4.30
C ARG A 687 -21.46 16.06 2.79
N PHE A 688 -22.13 15.10 2.16
CA PHE A 688 -22.30 15.12 0.72
C PHE A 688 -23.04 16.38 0.26
N GLN A 689 -24.17 16.70 0.89
CA GLN A 689 -24.92 17.92 0.58
C GLN A 689 -24.07 19.18 0.77
N ARG A 690 -23.34 19.31 1.89
CA ARG A 690 -22.43 20.44 2.14
C ARG A 690 -21.35 20.54 1.07
N PHE A 691 -20.79 19.42 0.61
CA PHE A 691 -19.83 19.43 -0.50
C PHE A 691 -20.48 19.91 -1.80
N SER A 692 -21.65 19.36 -2.16
CA SER A 692 -22.42 19.73 -3.34
C SER A 692 -22.79 21.22 -3.35
N GLU A 693 -23.26 21.75 -2.23
CA GLU A 693 -23.56 23.18 -2.06
C GLU A 693 -22.34 24.08 -2.30
N GLN A 694 -21.16 23.66 -1.84
CA GLN A 694 -19.92 24.41 -2.07
C GLN A 694 -19.48 24.35 -3.54
N VAL A 695 -19.61 23.19 -4.19
CA VAL A 695 -19.35 23.04 -5.63
C VAL A 695 -20.28 23.94 -6.44
N GLY A 696 -21.59 23.83 -6.22
CA GLY A 696 -22.60 24.62 -6.94
C GLY A 696 -22.50 26.12 -6.70
N ARG A 697 -22.02 26.55 -5.52
CA ARG A 697 -21.73 27.96 -5.24
C ARG A 697 -20.48 28.45 -5.97
N PHE A 698 -19.47 27.61 -6.11
CA PHE A 698 -18.17 27.96 -6.73
C PHE A 698 -18.22 27.92 -8.26
N ASP A 699 -18.97 26.96 -8.84
CA ASP A 699 -19.12 26.77 -10.28
C ASP A 699 -20.61 26.64 -10.66
N PRO A 700 -21.41 27.71 -10.56
CA PRO A 700 -22.86 27.61 -10.72
C PRO A 700 -23.32 27.10 -12.10
N LYS A 701 -22.47 27.25 -13.12
CA LYS A 701 -22.74 26.85 -14.52
C LYS A 701 -22.22 25.45 -14.86
N GLY A 702 -21.60 24.77 -13.89
CA GLY A 702 -21.11 23.41 -14.07
C GLY A 702 -20.00 23.29 -15.11
N MET A 703 -19.11 24.28 -15.25
CA MET A 703 -17.96 24.18 -16.16
C MET A 703 -17.11 22.94 -15.89
N PHE A 704 -16.94 22.54 -14.62
CA PHE A 704 -16.14 21.38 -14.24
C PHE A 704 -16.99 20.11 -14.05
N ALA A 705 -18.28 20.15 -14.40
CA ALA A 705 -19.19 19.02 -14.31
C ALA A 705 -18.88 17.95 -15.38
N ASN A 706 -19.16 16.70 -15.04
CA ASN A 706 -19.10 15.54 -15.95
C ASN A 706 -20.09 14.46 -15.49
N ARG A 707 -20.11 13.30 -16.16
CA ARG A 707 -20.94 12.14 -15.79
C ARG A 707 -20.72 11.70 -14.35
N ALA A 708 -19.46 11.60 -13.89
CA ALA A 708 -19.15 11.33 -12.49
C ALA A 708 -19.83 12.30 -11.52
N ALA A 709 -19.85 13.61 -11.80
CA ALA A 709 -20.56 14.58 -10.96
C ALA A 709 -22.07 14.29 -10.88
N LYS A 710 -22.68 13.88 -12.00
CA LYS A 710 -24.10 13.48 -12.05
C LYS A 710 -24.35 12.23 -11.22
N THR A 711 -23.53 11.19 -11.42
CA THR A 711 -23.61 9.95 -10.65
C THR A 711 -23.50 10.24 -9.17
N LEU A 712 -22.59 11.11 -8.77
CA LEU A 712 -22.41 11.49 -7.37
C LEU A 712 -23.60 12.26 -6.80
N GLY A 713 -24.46 12.87 -7.63
CA GLY A 713 -25.56 13.72 -7.20
C GLY A 713 -25.15 15.16 -6.90
N ILE A 714 -24.11 15.67 -7.55
CA ILE A 714 -23.68 17.07 -7.40
C ILE A 714 -24.73 17.97 -8.06
N GLU A 715 -25.06 19.09 -7.42
CA GLU A 715 -26.06 20.03 -7.91
C GLU A 715 -25.41 21.37 -8.30
N TYR A 716 -25.84 21.89 -9.45
CA TYR A 716 -25.35 23.14 -10.03
C TYR A 716 -26.55 24.08 -10.29
N PRO A 717 -26.62 25.27 -9.66
CA PRO A 717 -27.80 26.15 -9.74
C PRO A 717 -28.22 26.62 -11.13
N GLU A 718 -27.28 26.79 -12.06
CA GLU A 718 -27.51 27.31 -13.42
C GLU A 718 -27.26 26.26 -14.51
N TYR A 719 -27.14 24.99 -14.13
CA TYR A 719 -26.77 23.92 -15.05
C TYR A 719 -27.69 22.71 -14.91
N ASN A 720 -28.12 22.19 -16.06
CA ASN A 720 -28.86 20.94 -16.12
C ASN A 720 -27.99 19.92 -16.85
N TYR A 721 -27.83 18.76 -16.23
CA TYR A 721 -27.12 17.66 -16.84
C TYR A 721 -27.74 17.27 -18.19
N PRO A 722 -26.92 16.96 -19.21
CA PRO A 722 -27.37 16.35 -20.44
C PRO A 722 -28.20 15.08 -20.18
N ALA A 723 -29.19 14.85 -21.04
CA ALA A 723 -30.12 13.73 -20.90
C ALA A 723 -29.43 12.37 -21.12
N ASP A 724 -28.35 12.36 -21.88
CA ASP A 724 -27.51 11.22 -22.24
C ASP A 724 -26.37 10.96 -21.24
N TRP A 725 -26.21 11.81 -20.23
CA TRP A 725 -25.28 11.58 -19.12
C TRP A 725 -25.78 10.54 -18.13
#